data_AF-A0A2N2X1Q9-F1
#
_entry.id   AF-A0A2N2X1Q9-F1
#
_cell.length_a   1.000
_cell.length_b   1.000
_cell.length_c   1.000
_cell.angle_alpha   90.00
_cell.angle_beta   90.00
_cell.angle_gamma   90.00
#
_symmetry.space_group_name_H-M   'P 1'
#
loop_
_entity.id
_entity.type
_entity.pdbx_description
1 polymer ?
#
loop_
_entity_poly.entity_id
_entity_poly.type
_entity_poly.pdbx_seq_one_letter_code
_entity_poly.pdbx_strand_id
1 'polypeptide(L)'
;MRKLLFIFLLSISTLQINAQGIVVVNENTSDKQTINLSGNLFYLIDSLDAFSFNQILLPDFENRFTQSAYSTFLYKKNNYSQWYKLSVLNNSALEQHLVLSINNPLINNITFFSQNDSSYYHTGLNHNYHQRPVNFKNYLFNITLAPGEQALYSFKISGQLFPTYIPITLSTKAFVEKQLTRYAFLQGAFYCMVILLVILLLLLWMTEKNKSYLFFLFILVYLTLFILWRNGLLFQYVFPNAPQYYPFIRKTLFTLGLFLIAVFQWYYFNIAKSKPLLGKAFRIYFIVAIAYGLFQYIIPNYEFYQYGIYVVTISLVLISLLNIHLSLKNKKPLTKPIILMVLVLLADAVLQLFFKFSIKGFTFIDIQLTSFTAVYIFGTIFWIFILKFRSFRTELVEMKKNLEHLVEKRTFQINSQKDELKSQHEELLLQKETLQSQREELRAQKELLEIKNLELAKLSLVASKTDNLIYIFSPDGELDWFNSSYSHTLGITYDDYKQRDERLNILEISTNNNIRHVLNTCLRQKIVVSYETKMVDENNNEKWYQTTLTPILDQRENVKHLIAIDTDITKLKQYEDELEQQQKDAEHQKNLAVNRKEELEERQIEIYDSIRYAKRIQTAIMPKVKQIQRDFYDSFVLFLPKDIVSGDFYWYHRINNKYFIAAVDCTGHGVPGAFMSIIGTYLLNSIIIHNGITDPAEILRQLNRKIKIALKTDNHSQTSDGMDLALVVIDKTEKTLEFSSALRPMYLFNGGNFIEVKGDKTPITSSISGTSIASFTNHRYSFNEGDLFYIFSDGIIDQFGGKVGKKFLTKRFKQLLFEINPLSMKEQKDIIKRAFDEWKGEYEQVDDLLVIGIRFNEPMNF
;
A
#
# COMPACT_ATOMS: atom_id res chain seq x y z
N MET A 1 -52.83 -66.09 -30.34
CA MET A 1 -51.99 -67.28 -30.10
C MET A 1 -50.91 -67.58 -31.15
N ARG A 2 -51.02 -67.14 -32.42
CA ARG A 2 -49.95 -67.35 -33.44
C ARG A 2 -48.71 -66.43 -33.32
N LYS A 3 -48.77 -65.32 -32.59
CA LYS A 3 -47.62 -64.42 -32.37
C LYS A 3 -46.70 -64.80 -31.20
N LEU A 4 -47.14 -65.71 -30.32
CA LEU A 4 -46.33 -66.18 -29.17
C LEU A 4 -45.48 -67.41 -29.51
N LEU A 5 -45.89 -68.22 -30.49
CA LEU A 5 -45.11 -69.37 -30.95
C LEU A 5 -43.91 -68.97 -31.84
N PHE A 6 -44.00 -67.82 -32.52
CA PHE A 6 -42.92 -67.31 -33.39
C PHE A 6 -41.75 -66.71 -32.58
N ILE A 7 -42.00 -66.29 -31.34
CA ILE A 7 -40.97 -65.76 -30.44
C ILE A 7 -40.25 -66.90 -29.68
N PHE A 8 -40.91 -68.05 -29.50
CA PHE A 8 -40.33 -69.21 -28.79
C PHE A 8 -39.50 -70.14 -29.69
N LEU A 9 -39.68 -70.08 -31.02
CA LEU A 9 -38.89 -70.86 -31.99
C LEU A 9 -37.60 -70.16 -32.49
N LEU A 10 -37.38 -68.91 -32.10
CA LEU A 10 -36.14 -68.16 -32.38
C LEU A 10 -35.09 -68.26 -31.27
N SER A 11 -35.35 -69.04 -30.21
CA SER A 11 -34.42 -69.25 -29.08
C SER A 11 -33.61 -70.56 -29.17
N ILE A 12 -33.76 -71.34 -30.24
CA ILE A 12 -32.97 -72.57 -30.46
C ILE A 12 -32.35 -72.52 -31.85
N SER A 13 -31.27 -71.76 -32.00
CA SER A 13 -30.18 -72.01 -32.96
C SER A 13 -29.20 -70.84 -32.93
N THR A 14 -28.10 -71.03 -32.22
CA THR A 14 -26.75 -70.55 -32.56
C THR A 14 -25.83 -70.98 -31.42
N LEU A 15 -25.49 -72.27 -31.40
CA LEU A 15 -24.15 -72.64 -30.95
C LEU A 15 -23.19 -72.06 -32.02
N GLN A 16 -22.83 -70.79 -31.86
CA GLN A 16 -21.68 -70.24 -32.58
C GLN A 16 -20.45 -70.88 -31.97
N ILE A 17 -19.79 -71.73 -32.75
CA ILE A 17 -18.39 -72.06 -32.55
C ILE A 17 -17.64 -70.73 -32.70
N ASN A 18 -17.24 -70.12 -31.58
CA ASN A 18 -16.50 -68.86 -31.56
C ASN A 18 -15.08 -69.11 -32.05
N ALA A 19 -14.85 -68.99 -33.37
CA ALA A 19 -13.49 -68.90 -33.90
C ALA A 19 -12.83 -67.59 -33.42
N GLN A 20 -11.54 -67.65 -33.07
CA GLN A 20 -10.77 -66.48 -32.62
C GLN A 20 -10.83 -65.36 -33.67
N GLY A 21 -11.37 -64.19 -33.32
CA GLY A 21 -11.29 -62.98 -34.15
C GLY A 21 -9.86 -62.48 -34.27
N ILE A 22 -9.30 -62.51 -35.48
CA ILE A 22 -7.93 -62.06 -35.79
C ILE A 22 -7.95 -60.55 -36.06
N VAL A 23 -7.08 -59.79 -35.40
CA VAL A 23 -6.89 -58.37 -35.66
C VAL A 23 -5.91 -58.20 -36.81
N VAL A 24 -6.39 -57.70 -37.95
CA VAL A 24 -5.58 -57.54 -39.17
C VAL A 24 -5.00 -56.12 -39.24
N VAL A 25 -3.68 -56.03 -39.40
CA VAL A 25 -2.94 -54.77 -39.57
C VAL A 25 -2.55 -54.62 -41.05
N ASN A 26 -3.03 -53.57 -41.71
CA ASN A 26 -2.83 -53.31 -43.15
C ASN A 26 -1.85 -52.15 -43.40
N GLU A 27 -1.28 -52.01 -44.60
CA GLU A 27 -0.34 -50.92 -44.97
C GLU A 27 -0.85 -49.51 -44.66
N ASN A 28 -2.14 -49.23 -44.86
CA ASN A 28 -2.76 -47.93 -44.57
C ASN A 28 -2.89 -47.60 -43.06
N THR A 29 -2.42 -48.46 -42.16
CA THR A 29 -2.32 -48.13 -40.73
C THR A 29 -1.15 -47.19 -40.41
N SER A 30 -0.29 -46.89 -41.39
CA SER A 30 0.79 -45.92 -41.29
C SER A 30 0.26 -44.50 -41.01
N ASP A 31 0.73 -43.95 -39.88
CA ASP A 31 0.70 -42.56 -39.41
C ASP A 31 -0.42 -42.06 -38.48
N LYS A 32 -1.63 -42.65 -38.43
CA LYS A 32 -2.72 -42.03 -37.62
C LYS A 32 -3.68 -42.94 -36.85
N GLN A 33 -3.60 -44.27 -36.94
CA GLN A 33 -4.65 -45.13 -36.37
C GLN A 33 -4.25 -45.83 -35.06
N THR A 34 -5.07 -45.59 -34.03
CA THR A 34 -5.19 -46.46 -32.85
C THR A 34 -6.29 -47.46 -33.12
N ILE A 35 -5.94 -48.75 -33.15
CA ILE A 35 -6.93 -49.83 -33.22
C ILE A 35 -7.40 -50.10 -31.79
N ASN A 36 -8.66 -49.80 -31.50
CA ASN A 36 -9.27 -50.20 -30.23
C ASN A 36 -9.58 -51.71 -30.30
N LEU A 37 -9.01 -52.49 -29.39
CA LEU A 37 -9.14 -53.95 -29.40
C LEU A 37 -10.42 -54.45 -28.74
N SER A 38 -11.28 -53.52 -28.31
CA SER A 38 -12.50 -53.86 -27.60
C SER A 38 -13.55 -54.46 -28.55
N GLY A 39 -13.94 -55.71 -28.29
CA GLY A 39 -14.79 -56.54 -29.16
C GLY A 39 -14.03 -57.69 -29.85
N ASN A 40 -12.70 -57.56 -29.99
CA ASN A 40 -11.82 -58.57 -30.59
C ASN A 40 -10.98 -59.32 -29.55
N LEU A 41 -11.15 -59.00 -28.26
CA LEU A 41 -10.47 -59.65 -27.14
C LEU A 41 -11.31 -60.80 -26.60
N PHE A 42 -10.64 -61.93 -26.40
CA PHE A 42 -11.16 -63.09 -25.70
C PHE A 42 -10.70 -63.04 -24.26
N TYR A 43 -11.60 -63.28 -23.31
CA TYR A 43 -11.26 -63.27 -21.89
C TYR A 43 -11.75 -64.54 -21.18
N LEU A 44 -10.99 -64.94 -20.16
CA LEU A 44 -11.28 -66.03 -19.24
C LEU A 44 -11.17 -65.51 -17.80
N ILE A 45 -12.20 -65.74 -16.99
CA ILE A 45 -12.21 -65.41 -15.57
C ILE A 45 -11.65 -66.61 -14.79
N ASP A 46 -10.54 -66.39 -14.09
CA ASP A 46 -9.90 -67.32 -13.18
C ASP A 46 -10.21 -66.92 -11.73
N SER A 47 -11.24 -67.54 -11.17
CA SER A 47 -11.75 -67.17 -9.85
C SER A 47 -10.91 -67.64 -8.67
N LEU A 48 -10.00 -68.60 -8.90
CA LEU A 48 -9.15 -69.21 -7.88
C LEU A 48 -7.66 -68.91 -8.10
N ASP A 49 -7.34 -68.12 -9.13
CA ASP A 49 -5.97 -67.86 -9.60
C ASP A 49 -5.17 -69.14 -9.89
N ALA A 50 -5.86 -70.20 -10.32
CA ALA A 50 -5.34 -71.56 -10.36
C ALA A 50 -4.71 -71.92 -11.72
N PHE A 51 -4.95 -71.15 -12.78
CA PHE A 51 -4.44 -71.47 -14.11
C PHE A 51 -3.05 -70.88 -14.33
N SER A 52 -2.15 -71.73 -14.83
CA SER A 52 -0.82 -71.32 -15.29
C SER A 52 -0.83 -70.97 -16.77
N PHE A 53 0.19 -70.23 -17.21
CA PHE A 53 0.33 -69.80 -18.59
C PHE A 53 0.31 -70.98 -19.59
N ASN A 54 1.03 -72.06 -19.29
CA ASN A 54 1.10 -73.23 -20.17
C ASN A 54 -0.23 -73.98 -20.28
N GLN A 55 -1.08 -73.92 -19.24
CA GLN A 55 -2.39 -74.57 -19.25
C GLN A 55 -3.40 -73.83 -20.11
N ILE A 56 -3.38 -72.49 -20.11
CA ILE A 56 -4.35 -71.70 -20.88
C ILE A 56 -4.12 -71.74 -22.40
N LEU A 57 -2.95 -72.22 -22.85
CA LEU A 57 -2.64 -72.44 -24.26
C LEU A 57 -3.14 -73.80 -24.79
N LEU A 58 -3.56 -74.72 -23.91
CA LEU A 58 -4.06 -76.03 -24.32
C LEU A 58 -5.39 -75.89 -25.10
N PRO A 59 -5.62 -76.72 -26.13
CA PRO A 59 -6.85 -76.70 -26.93
C PRO A 59 -8.14 -76.77 -26.09
N ASP A 60 -8.13 -77.54 -25.00
CA ASP A 60 -9.26 -77.69 -24.09
C ASP A 60 -9.72 -76.38 -23.43
N PHE A 61 -8.83 -75.39 -23.33
CA PHE A 61 -9.14 -74.08 -22.77
C PHE A 61 -9.76 -73.12 -23.79
N GLU A 62 -9.67 -73.37 -25.11
CA GLU A 62 -10.21 -72.47 -26.12
C GLU A 62 -11.72 -72.25 -25.98
N ASN A 63 -12.47 -73.32 -25.68
CA ASN A 63 -13.92 -73.26 -25.47
C ASN A 63 -14.33 -72.55 -24.17
N ARG A 64 -13.38 -72.27 -23.27
CA ARG A 64 -13.63 -71.55 -22.00
C ARG A 64 -13.44 -70.05 -22.13
N PHE A 65 -12.80 -69.58 -23.20
CA PHE A 65 -12.65 -68.16 -23.48
C PHE A 65 -13.95 -67.61 -24.06
N THR A 66 -14.43 -66.52 -23.46
CA THR A 66 -15.61 -65.81 -23.95
C THR A 66 -15.17 -64.58 -24.73
N GLN A 67 -15.69 -64.39 -25.94
CA GLN A 67 -15.47 -63.15 -26.67
C GLN A 67 -16.16 -62.01 -25.91
N SER A 68 -15.48 -60.87 -25.77
CA SER A 68 -16.09 -59.68 -25.19
C SER A 68 -17.22 -59.17 -26.08
N ALA A 69 -18.48 -59.32 -25.64
CA ALA A 69 -19.66 -58.76 -26.30
C ALA A 69 -19.73 -57.21 -26.25
N TYR A 70 -18.76 -56.55 -25.59
CA TYR A 70 -18.73 -55.11 -25.39
C TYR A 70 -17.57 -54.47 -26.13
N SER A 71 -17.83 -53.28 -26.67
CA SER A 71 -16.84 -52.34 -27.23
C SER A 71 -15.93 -51.71 -26.18
N THR A 72 -15.99 -52.16 -24.92
CA THR A 72 -15.13 -51.73 -23.81
C THR A 72 -15.16 -52.75 -22.66
N PHE A 73 -13.99 -53.15 -22.15
CA PHE A 73 -13.86 -54.19 -21.12
C PHE A 73 -14.26 -53.71 -19.71
N LEU A 74 -15.09 -54.49 -19.00
CA LEU A 74 -15.52 -54.20 -17.63
C LEU A 74 -15.00 -55.27 -16.66
N TYR A 75 -14.10 -54.88 -15.75
CA TYR A 75 -13.65 -55.75 -14.66
C TYR A 75 -14.80 -55.96 -13.66
N LYS A 76 -15.59 -57.03 -13.89
CA LYS A 76 -16.90 -57.26 -13.24
C LYS A 76 -16.86 -57.78 -11.80
N LYS A 77 -15.79 -58.47 -11.37
CA LYS A 77 -15.69 -59.07 -10.03
C LYS A 77 -14.31 -58.92 -9.44
N ASN A 78 -14.26 -58.25 -8.29
CA ASN A 78 -13.05 -58.02 -7.55
C ASN A 78 -12.55 -59.32 -6.90
N ASN A 79 -11.26 -59.60 -7.12
CA ASN A 79 -10.49 -60.77 -6.65
C ASN A 79 -10.31 -61.91 -7.67
N TYR A 80 -10.78 -61.80 -8.91
CA TYR A 80 -10.54 -62.82 -9.92
C TYR A 80 -9.44 -62.39 -10.89
N SER A 81 -8.48 -63.27 -11.09
CA SER A 81 -7.52 -63.11 -12.18
C SER A 81 -8.24 -63.23 -13.51
N GLN A 82 -7.86 -62.42 -14.48
CA GLN A 82 -8.47 -62.45 -15.80
C GLN A 82 -7.39 -62.60 -16.86
N TRP A 83 -7.56 -63.60 -17.68
CA TRP A 83 -6.69 -63.91 -18.81
C TRP A 83 -7.31 -63.37 -20.09
N TYR A 84 -6.47 -62.84 -20.95
CA TYR A 84 -6.85 -62.26 -22.24
C TYR A 84 -6.00 -62.85 -23.34
N LYS A 85 -6.62 -63.09 -24.48
CA LYS A 85 -5.94 -63.52 -25.71
C LYS A 85 -6.25 -62.55 -26.85
N LEU A 86 -5.22 -62.26 -27.62
CA LEU A 86 -5.23 -61.37 -28.78
C LEU A 86 -4.41 -62.02 -29.90
N SER A 87 -5.06 -62.31 -31.02
CA SER A 87 -4.38 -62.75 -32.25
C SER A 87 -4.23 -61.55 -33.19
N VAL A 88 -3.01 -61.27 -33.64
CA VAL A 88 -2.70 -60.16 -34.56
C VAL A 88 -2.04 -60.71 -35.82
N LEU A 89 -2.54 -60.34 -36.98
CA LEU A 89 -1.99 -60.68 -38.30
C LEU A 89 -1.45 -59.42 -38.96
N ASN A 90 -0.18 -59.45 -39.38
CA ASN A 90 0.39 -58.43 -40.25
C ASN A 90 0.08 -58.75 -41.72
N ASN A 91 -0.87 -58.03 -42.31
CA ASN A 91 -1.26 -58.15 -43.72
C ASN A 91 -0.62 -57.05 -44.59
N SER A 92 0.47 -56.43 -44.12
CA SER A 92 1.25 -55.45 -44.88
C SER A 92 2.50 -56.07 -45.50
N ALA A 93 3.02 -55.48 -46.57
CA ALA A 93 4.26 -55.94 -47.20
C ALA A 93 5.53 -55.53 -46.42
N LEU A 94 5.37 -54.79 -45.32
CA LEU A 94 6.46 -54.25 -44.50
C LEU A 94 6.39 -54.80 -43.07
N GLU A 95 7.55 -54.81 -42.40
CA GLU A 95 7.63 -55.09 -40.97
C GLU A 95 6.88 -54.02 -40.17
N GLN A 96 6.05 -54.43 -39.22
CA GLN A 96 5.25 -53.51 -38.41
C GLN A 96 5.75 -53.47 -36.97
N HIS A 97 6.11 -52.28 -36.50
CA HIS A 97 6.44 -52.01 -35.10
C HIS A 97 5.24 -51.42 -34.36
N LEU A 98 4.59 -52.26 -33.57
CA LEU A 98 3.36 -51.96 -32.85
C LEU A 98 3.61 -51.88 -31.34
N VAL A 99 2.70 -51.23 -30.64
CA VAL A 99 2.69 -51.10 -29.19
C VAL A 99 1.31 -51.46 -28.68
N LEU A 100 1.23 -52.55 -27.92
CA LEU A 100 0.04 -52.89 -27.15
C LEU A 100 0.01 -52.03 -25.90
N SER A 101 -0.99 -51.17 -25.82
CA SER A 101 -1.16 -50.21 -24.72
C SER A 101 -2.33 -50.63 -23.83
N ILE A 102 -2.04 -50.97 -22.58
CA ILE A 102 -3.03 -51.17 -21.52
C ILE A 102 -3.11 -49.88 -20.70
N ASN A 103 -4.13 -49.07 -21.00
CA ASN A 103 -4.24 -47.67 -20.57
C ASN A 103 -4.89 -47.53 -19.18
N ASN A 104 -4.31 -48.18 -18.17
CA ASN A 104 -4.70 -47.98 -16.78
C ASN A 104 -3.47 -48.12 -15.87
N PRO A 105 -2.96 -47.03 -15.25
CA PRO A 105 -1.77 -47.08 -14.40
C PRO A 105 -2.03 -47.78 -13.06
N LEU A 106 -3.31 -47.95 -12.67
CA LEU A 106 -3.72 -48.44 -11.35
C LEU A 106 -3.85 -49.97 -11.26
N ILE A 107 -3.34 -50.70 -12.25
CA ILE A 107 -3.37 -52.17 -12.24
C ILE A 107 -2.33 -52.72 -11.28
N ASN A 108 -2.77 -53.58 -10.36
CA ASN A 108 -1.92 -54.17 -9.33
C ASN A 108 -0.85 -55.08 -9.92
N ASN A 109 -1.25 -56.06 -10.74
CA ASN A 109 -0.35 -57.00 -11.41
C ASN A 109 -0.78 -57.22 -12.87
N ILE A 110 0.18 -57.24 -13.77
CA ILE A 110 0.04 -57.56 -15.19
C ILE A 110 1.15 -58.54 -15.56
N THR A 111 0.75 -59.66 -16.16
CA THR A 111 1.68 -60.59 -16.81
C THR A 111 1.39 -60.56 -18.30
N PHE A 112 2.40 -60.34 -19.13
CA PHE A 112 2.30 -60.37 -20.58
C PHE A 112 3.20 -61.47 -21.13
N PHE A 113 2.70 -62.19 -22.13
CA PHE A 113 3.43 -63.21 -22.84
C PHE A 113 3.20 -63.12 -24.35
N SER A 114 4.29 -63.18 -25.11
CA SER A 114 4.29 -63.36 -26.57
C SER A 114 4.69 -64.78 -26.92
N GLN A 115 3.86 -65.48 -27.70
CA GLN A 115 4.17 -66.85 -28.16
C GLN A 115 5.27 -66.88 -29.22
N ASN A 116 5.42 -65.80 -29.99
CA ASN A 116 6.34 -65.74 -31.11
C ASN A 116 7.80 -65.53 -30.65
N ASP A 117 8.01 -64.54 -29.79
CA ASP A 117 9.35 -64.15 -29.31
C ASP A 117 9.69 -64.74 -27.93
N SER A 118 8.83 -65.59 -27.37
CA SER A 118 8.90 -66.10 -25.98
C SER A 118 9.09 -65.00 -24.91
N SER A 119 8.72 -63.76 -25.24
CA SER A 119 8.88 -62.62 -24.34
C SER A 119 7.90 -62.70 -23.18
N TYR A 120 8.42 -62.67 -21.96
CA TYR A 120 7.64 -62.73 -20.72
C TYR A 120 7.92 -61.49 -19.85
N TYR A 121 6.88 -60.74 -19.54
CA TYR A 121 6.96 -59.57 -18.66
C TYR A 121 5.98 -59.70 -17.51
N HIS A 122 6.49 -59.49 -16.29
CA HIS A 122 5.66 -59.43 -15.08
C HIS A 122 5.89 -58.07 -14.41
N THR A 123 4.84 -57.25 -14.38
CA THR A 123 4.90 -55.87 -13.92
C THR A 123 3.59 -55.45 -13.24
N GLY A 124 3.52 -54.25 -12.68
CA GLY A 124 2.34 -53.80 -11.94
C GLY A 124 2.64 -52.68 -10.98
N LEU A 125 1.66 -52.32 -10.14
CA LEU A 125 1.87 -51.45 -8.98
C LEU A 125 2.55 -52.18 -7.81
N ASN A 126 2.47 -53.51 -7.74
CA ASN A 126 3.16 -54.30 -6.72
C ASN A 126 4.64 -54.57 -7.08
N HIS A 127 5.08 -54.14 -8.26
CA HIS A 127 6.41 -54.33 -8.80
C HIS A 127 7.13 -52.99 -8.91
N ASN A 128 8.46 -52.99 -8.89
CA ASN A 128 9.23 -51.76 -9.06
C ASN A 128 8.93 -51.12 -10.41
N TYR A 129 8.80 -49.79 -10.45
CA TYR A 129 8.39 -49.07 -11.65
C TYR A 129 9.33 -49.34 -12.84
N HIS A 130 10.63 -49.41 -12.58
CA HIS A 130 11.65 -49.67 -13.61
C HIS A 130 11.65 -51.11 -14.18
N GLN A 131 10.84 -52.02 -13.63
CA GLN A 131 10.62 -53.36 -14.21
C GLN A 131 9.64 -53.33 -15.40
N ARG A 132 9.10 -52.15 -15.75
CA ARG A 132 8.22 -51.98 -16.91
C ARG A 132 9.05 -52.02 -18.21
N PRO A 133 8.56 -52.68 -19.27
CA PRO A 133 9.26 -52.74 -20.56
C PRO A 133 9.49 -51.35 -21.20
N VAL A 134 8.54 -50.44 -20.97
CA VAL A 134 8.63 -49.04 -21.38
C VAL A 134 8.36 -48.17 -20.15
N ASN A 135 9.25 -47.21 -19.90
CA ASN A 135 9.16 -46.27 -18.78
C ASN A 135 8.03 -45.26 -19.01
N PHE A 136 6.79 -45.72 -18.84
CA PHE A 136 5.59 -44.90 -18.94
C PHE A 136 4.57 -45.26 -17.86
N LYS A 137 3.70 -44.29 -17.54
CA LYS A 137 2.66 -44.45 -16.50
C LYS A 137 1.67 -45.59 -16.82
N ASN A 138 1.36 -45.80 -18.08
CA ASN A 138 0.56 -46.93 -18.57
C ASN A 138 1.47 -48.11 -18.93
N TYR A 139 0.88 -49.30 -19.05
CA TYR A 139 1.63 -50.50 -19.40
C TYR A 139 1.67 -50.65 -20.92
N LEU A 140 2.87 -50.53 -21.50
CA LEU A 140 3.12 -50.59 -22.93
C LEU A 140 4.02 -51.78 -23.22
N PHE A 141 3.64 -52.59 -24.21
CA PHE A 141 4.40 -53.75 -24.67
C PHE A 141 4.71 -53.58 -26.16
N ASN A 142 5.98 -53.61 -26.52
CA ASN A 142 6.41 -53.53 -27.92
C ASN A 142 6.16 -54.87 -28.60
N ILE A 143 5.64 -54.80 -29.82
CA ILE A 143 5.28 -55.94 -30.66
C ILE A 143 5.90 -55.69 -32.04
N THR A 144 6.65 -56.65 -32.54
CA THR A 144 7.19 -56.62 -33.90
C THR A 144 6.56 -57.78 -34.68
N LEU A 145 6.09 -57.52 -35.89
CA LEU A 145 5.49 -58.54 -36.76
C LEU A 145 6.12 -58.45 -38.16
N ALA A 146 6.66 -59.56 -38.64
CA ALA A 146 7.12 -59.72 -40.01
C ALA A 146 5.94 -59.70 -41.01
N PRO A 147 6.17 -59.41 -42.30
CA PRO A 147 5.13 -59.45 -43.33
C PRO A 147 4.43 -60.82 -43.39
N GLY A 148 3.10 -60.84 -43.33
CA GLY A 148 2.28 -62.07 -43.36
C GLY A 148 2.23 -62.86 -42.04
N GLU A 149 2.92 -62.41 -40.99
CA GLU A 149 3.01 -63.13 -39.72
C GLU A 149 1.76 -62.98 -38.85
N GLN A 150 1.29 -64.10 -38.30
CA GLN A 150 0.24 -64.12 -37.28
C GLN A 150 0.82 -64.52 -35.92
N ALA A 151 0.67 -63.64 -34.92
CA ALA A 151 1.17 -63.89 -33.57
C ALA A 151 0.03 -63.84 -32.52
N LEU A 152 0.12 -64.75 -31.54
CA LEU A 152 -0.78 -64.79 -30.39
C LEU A 152 -0.13 -64.14 -29.17
N TYR A 153 -0.80 -63.12 -28.64
CA TYR A 153 -0.43 -62.43 -27.41
C TYR A 153 -1.42 -62.76 -26.30
N SER A 154 -0.89 -63.11 -25.14
CA SER A 154 -1.70 -63.41 -23.96
C SER A 154 -1.27 -62.53 -22.79
N PHE A 155 -2.23 -62.02 -22.04
CA PHE A 155 -1.92 -61.26 -20.82
C PHE A 155 -2.89 -61.59 -19.68
N LYS A 156 -2.39 -61.52 -18.46
CA LYS A 156 -3.11 -61.73 -17.21
C LYS A 156 -3.17 -60.41 -16.45
N ILE A 157 -4.37 -60.01 -16.04
CA ILE A 157 -4.57 -58.91 -15.10
C ILE A 157 -5.05 -59.54 -13.79
N SER A 158 -4.33 -59.29 -12.70
CA SER A 158 -4.71 -59.80 -11.37
C SER A 158 -4.62 -58.74 -10.28
N GLY A 159 -5.46 -58.90 -9.25
CA GLY A 159 -5.46 -58.08 -8.04
C GLY A 159 -6.78 -57.34 -7.75
N GLN A 160 -6.76 -56.60 -6.64
CA GLN A 160 -7.87 -55.79 -6.17
C GLN A 160 -7.92 -54.47 -6.91
N LEU A 161 -8.51 -54.52 -8.10
CA LEU A 161 -8.84 -53.36 -8.92
C LEU A 161 -10.17 -52.77 -8.46
N PHE A 162 -10.32 -51.45 -8.62
CA PHE A 162 -11.67 -50.89 -8.71
C PHE A 162 -12.34 -51.46 -9.96
N PRO A 163 -13.66 -51.67 -9.98
CA PRO A 163 -14.36 -51.83 -11.23
C PRO A 163 -13.98 -50.63 -12.09
N THR A 164 -13.26 -50.86 -13.18
CA THR A 164 -12.70 -49.77 -13.99
C THR A 164 -12.63 -50.24 -15.42
N TYR A 165 -12.93 -49.32 -16.33
CA TYR A 165 -12.69 -49.53 -17.73
C TYR A 165 -11.17 -49.60 -17.99
N ILE A 166 -10.72 -50.64 -18.68
CA ILE A 166 -9.33 -50.79 -19.09
C ILE A 166 -9.29 -50.64 -20.61
N PRO A 167 -8.93 -49.46 -21.14
CA PRO A 167 -8.78 -49.27 -22.57
C PRO A 167 -7.55 -50.05 -23.03
N ILE A 168 -7.73 -50.98 -23.95
CA ILE A 168 -6.65 -51.74 -24.56
C ILE A 168 -6.61 -51.41 -26.03
N THR A 169 -5.47 -50.88 -26.48
CA THR A 169 -5.30 -50.37 -27.84
C THR A 169 -4.02 -50.87 -28.46
N LEU A 170 -4.06 -51.10 -29.76
CA LEU A 170 -2.89 -51.39 -30.57
C LEU A 170 -2.60 -50.18 -31.46
N SER A 171 -1.38 -49.67 -31.40
CA SER A 171 -0.96 -48.49 -32.16
C SER A 171 0.45 -48.68 -32.71
N THR A 172 0.79 -47.97 -33.79
CA THR A 172 2.17 -47.92 -34.29
C THR A 172 3.08 -47.23 -33.28
N LYS A 173 4.33 -47.69 -33.15
CA LYS A 173 5.31 -47.15 -32.20
C LYS A 173 5.52 -45.64 -32.36
N ALA A 174 5.71 -45.18 -33.60
CA ALA A 174 5.89 -43.76 -33.91
C ALA A 174 4.70 -42.88 -33.47
N PHE A 175 3.47 -43.39 -33.63
CA PHE A 175 2.27 -42.68 -33.19
C PHE A 175 2.19 -42.59 -31.66
N VAL A 176 2.52 -43.67 -30.96
CA VAL A 176 2.58 -43.67 -29.49
C VAL A 176 3.61 -42.67 -29.00
N GLU A 177 4.84 -42.67 -29.51
CA GLU A 177 5.89 -41.71 -29.11
C GLU A 177 5.46 -40.24 -29.30
N LYS A 178 4.78 -39.93 -30.41
CA LYS A 178 4.20 -38.60 -30.66
C LYS A 178 3.08 -38.27 -29.66
N GLN A 179 2.20 -39.22 -29.34
CA GLN A 179 1.19 -39.04 -28.31
C GLN A 179 1.81 -38.80 -26.93
N LEU A 180 2.80 -39.60 -26.55
CA LEU A 180 3.52 -39.49 -25.28
C LEU A 180 4.11 -38.10 -25.09
N THR A 181 4.80 -37.58 -26.12
CA THR A 181 5.37 -36.23 -26.11
C THR A 181 4.30 -35.14 -25.95
N ARG A 182 3.20 -35.25 -26.70
CA ARG A 182 2.07 -34.31 -26.60
C ARG A 182 1.42 -34.35 -25.22
N TYR A 183 1.21 -35.54 -24.66
CA TYR A 183 0.64 -35.70 -23.32
C TYR A 183 1.58 -35.13 -22.25
N ALA A 184 2.89 -35.37 -22.34
CA ALA A 184 3.86 -34.82 -21.42
C ALA A 184 3.85 -33.28 -21.42
N PHE A 185 3.81 -32.66 -22.60
CA PHE A 185 3.70 -31.21 -22.72
C PHE A 185 2.41 -30.65 -22.07
N LEU A 186 1.26 -31.24 -22.40
CA LEU A 186 -0.03 -30.79 -21.84
C LEU A 186 -0.11 -30.98 -20.32
N GLN A 187 0.42 -32.10 -19.80
CA GLN A 187 0.49 -32.33 -18.36
C GLN A 187 1.46 -31.36 -17.67
N GLY A 188 2.62 -31.10 -18.27
CA GLY A 188 3.57 -30.11 -17.77
C GLY A 188 2.96 -28.71 -17.67
N ALA A 189 2.29 -28.25 -18.74
CA ALA A 189 1.59 -26.97 -18.76
C ALA A 189 0.49 -26.90 -17.68
N PHE A 190 -0.29 -27.98 -17.52
CA PHE A 190 -1.32 -28.08 -16.48
C PHE A 190 -0.73 -27.95 -15.07
N TYR A 191 0.31 -28.73 -14.73
CA TYR A 191 0.92 -28.65 -13.39
C TYR A 191 1.61 -27.31 -13.14
N CYS A 192 2.18 -26.67 -14.17
CA CYS A 192 2.73 -25.31 -14.06
C CYS A 192 1.65 -24.28 -13.70
N MET A 193 0.47 -24.35 -14.33
CA MET A 193 -0.67 -23.49 -14.01
C MET A 193 -1.13 -23.71 -12.56
N VAL A 194 -1.16 -24.95 -12.10
CA VAL A 194 -1.54 -25.29 -10.71
C VAL A 194 -0.54 -24.74 -9.71
N ILE A 195 0.77 -24.85 -9.96
CA ILE A 195 1.80 -24.26 -9.10
C ILE A 195 1.65 -22.73 -9.01
N LEU A 196 1.38 -22.07 -10.14
CA LEU A 196 1.12 -20.63 -10.17
C LEU A 196 -0.10 -20.25 -9.33
N LEU A 197 -1.19 -21.04 -9.40
CA LEU A 197 -2.38 -20.86 -8.56
C LEU A 197 -2.08 -21.05 -7.07
N VAL A 198 -1.26 -22.04 -6.70
CA VAL A 198 -0.83 -22.28 -5.31
C VAL A 198 -0.05 -21.06 -4.78
N ILE A 199 0.93 -20.55 -5.54
CA ILE A 199 1.72 -19.37 -5.17
C ILE A 199 0.81 -18.15 -5.00
N LEU A 200 -0.11 -17.95 -5.94
CA LEU A 200 -1.04 -16.83 -5.92
C LEU A 200 -1.97 -16.87 -4.70
N LEU A 201 -2.53 -18.04 -4.35
CA LEU A 201 -3.34 -18.21 -3.15
C LEU A 201 -2.54 -17.99 -1.87
N LEU A 202 -1.27 -18.40 -1.84
CA LEU A 202 -0.37 -18.16 -0.71
C LEU A 202 -0.11 -16.66 -0.52
N LEU A 203 0.16 -15.94 -1.61
CA LEU A 203 0.35 -14.48 -1.58
C LEU A 203 -0.90 -13.76 -1.08
N LEU A 204 -2.09 -14.13 -1.60
CA LEU A 204 -3.36 -13.55 -1.14
C LEU A 204 -3.62 -13.81 0.35
N TRP A 205 -3.28 -15.00 0.83
CA TRP A 205 -3.35 -15.30 2.26
C TRP A 205 -2.36 -14.46 3.06
N MET A 206 -1.13 -14.25 2.56
CA MET A 206 -0.13 -13.42 3.23
C MET A 206 -0.56 -11.96 3.33
N THR A 207 -1.22 -11.42 2.29
CA THR A 207 -1.67 -10.03 2.24
C THR A 207 -2.96 -9.79 3.03
N GLU A 208 -3.98 -10.65 2.86
CA GLU A 208 -5.30 -10.44 3.48
C GLU A 208 -5.45 -11.11 4.86
N LYS A 209 -4.59 -12.07 5.20
CA LYS A 209 -4.68 -12.91 6.42
C LYS A 209 -6.03 -13.62 6.59
N ASN A 210 -6.83 -13.72 5.53
CA ASN A 210 -8.12 -14.42 5.54
C ASN A 210 -7.92 -15.94 5.42
N LYS A 211 -8.34 -16.68 6.44
CA LYS A 211 -8.15 -18.14 6.54
C LYS A 211 -8.84 -18.93 5.42
N SER A 212 -9.84 -18.36 4.74
CA SER A 212 -10.51 -19.00 3.61
C SER A 212 -9.53 -19.35 2.47
N TYR A 213 -8.54 -18.49 2.20
CA TYR A 213 -7.52 -18.75 1.18
C TYR A 213 -6.61 -19.92 1.56
N LEU A 214 -6.31 -20.09 2.85
CA LEU A 214 -5.53 -21.23 3.34
C LEU A 214 -6.27 -22.56 3.14
N PHE A 215 -7.60 -22.58 3.34
CA PHE A 215 -8.38 -23.78 3.04
C PHE A 215 -8.42 -24.09 1.55
N PHE A 216 -8.60 -23.08 0.69
CA PHE A 216 -8.53 -23.29 -0.77
C PHE A 216 -7.15 -23.80 -1.19
N LEU A 217 -6.07 -23.29 -0.60
CA LEU A 217 -4.71 -23.76 -0.84
C LEU A 217 -4.57 -25.25 -0.49
N PHE A 218 -5.01 -25.68 0.70
CA PHE A 218 -4.92 -27.09 1.10
C PHE A 218 -5.76 -28.01 0.21
N ILE A 219 -6.97 -27.58 -0.16
CA ILE A 219 -7.83 -28.32 -1.09
C ILE A 219 -7.17 -28.43 -2.47
N LEU A 220 -6.54 -27.36 -2.97
CA LEU A 220 -5.86 -27.32 -4.25
C LEU A 220 -4.66 -28.28 -4.27
N VAL A 221 -3.83 -28.24 -3.23
CA VAL A 221 -2.68 -29.15 -3.07
C VAL A 221 -3.14 -30.60 -3.00
N TYR A 222 -4.18 -30.89 -2.20
CA TYR A 222 -4.77 -32.21 -2.12
C TYR A 222 -5.27 -32.70 -3.49
N LEU A 223 -6.06 -31.90 -4.21
CA LEU A 223 -6.58 -32.27 -5.53
C LEU A 223 -5.44 -32.56 -6.51
N THR A 224 -4.37 -31.79 -6.45
CA THR A 224 -3.17 -31.99 -7.28
C THR A 224 -2.51 -33.32 -6.98
N LEU A 225 -2.30 -33.65 -5.70
CA LEU A 225 -1.75 -34.94 -5.26
C LEU A 225 -2.67 -36.10 -5.64
N PHE A 226 -3.98 -35.94 -5.51
CA PHE A 226 -4.97 -36.93 -5.90
C PHE A 226 -4.96 -37.20 -7.42
N ILE A 227 -4.85 -36.15 -8.24
CA ILE A 227 -4.72 -36.27 -9.70
C ILE A 227 -3.40 -36.94 -10.07
N LEU A 228 -2.28 -36.58 -9.42
CA LEU A 228 -0.98 -37.22 -9.64
C LEU A 228 -1.02 -38.71 -9.32
N TRP A 229 -1.66 -39.09 -8.21
CA TRP A 229 -1.89 -40.48 -7.84
C TRP A 229 -2.76 -41.21 -8.88
N ARG A 230 -3.93 -40.66 -9.21
CA ARG A 230 -4.87 -41.28 -10.16
C ARG A 230 -4.24 -41.49 -11.54
N ASN A 231 -3.41 -40.55 -11.98
CA ASN A 231 -2.69 -40.63 -13.25
C ASN A 231 -1.45 -41.54 -13.21
N GLY A 232 -1.10 -42.12 -12.07
CA GLY A 232 0.10 -42.97 -11.90
C GLY A 232 1.43 -42.20 -11.87
N LEU A 233 1.39 -40.86 -11.96
CA LEU A 233 2.59 -40.02 -11.96
C LEU A 233 3.28 -40.00 -10.60
N LEU A 234 2.52 -40.14 -9.52
CA LEU A 234 3.08 -40.26 -8.17
C LEU A 234 3.98 -41.50 -8.05
N PHE A 235 3.59 -42.61 -8.69
CA PHE A 235 4.40 -43.82 -8.72
C PHE A 235 5.62 -43.67 -9.63
N GLN A 236 5.44 -43.04 -10.80
CA GLN A 236 6.54 -42.80 -11.75
C GLN A 236 7.65 -41.90 -11.21
N TYR A 237 7.29 -40.80 -10.53
CA TYR A 237 8.26 -39.75 -10.17
C TYR A 237 8.60 -39.67 -8.68
N VAL A 238 7.68 -40.06 -7.78
CA VAL A 238 7.88 -39.88 -6.33
C VAL A 238 8.26 -41.19 -5.64
N PHE A 239 7.63 -42.30 -6.00
CA PHE A 239 7.84 -43.61 -5.35
C PHE A 239 8.14 -44.77 -6.33
N PRO A 240 9.12 -44.64 -7.26
CA PRO A 240 9.36 -45.66 -8.29
C PRO A 240 9.88 -47.01 -7.74
N ASN A 241 10.59 -46.97 -6.60
CA ASN A 241 11.27 -48.13 -6.01
C ASN A 241 10.58 -48.68 -4.76
N ALA A 242 9.37 -48.21 -4.44
CA ALA A 242 8.71 -48.54 -3.18
C ALA A 242 7.22 -48.92 -3.38
N PRO A 243 6.94 -49.99 -4.15
CA PRO A 243 5.58 -50.41 -4.47
C PRO A 243 4.74 -50.76 -3.23
N GLN A 244 5.36 -51.22 -2.13
CA GLN A 244 4.65 -51.58 -0.91
C GLN A 244 3.87 -50.43 -0.26
N TYR A 245 4.27 -49.17 -0.45
CA TYR A 245 3.58 -48.02 0.14
C TYR A 245 2.41 -47.52 -0.70
N TYR A 246 2.30 -47.92 -1.95
CA TYR A 246 1.30 -47.37 -2.88
C TYR A 246 -0.15 -47.62 -2.44
N PRO A 247 -0.55 -48.83 -1.96
CA PRO A 247 -1.89 -49.05 -1.43
C PRO A 247 -2.21 -48.18 -0.21
N PHE A 248 -1.21 -47.91 0.62
CA PHE A 248 -1.34 -47.05 1.80
C PHE A 248 -1.56 -45.59 1.40
N ILE A 249 -0.70 -45.04 0.54
CA ILE A 249 -0.81 -43.68 -0.01
C ILE A 249 -2.18 -43.45 -0.62
N ARG A 250 -2.70 -44.45 -1.36
CA ARG A 250 -4.04 -44.39 -1.96
C ARG A 250 -5.15 -44.20 -0.91
N LYS A 251 -5.14 -44.96 0.18
CA LYS A 251 -6.11 -44.80 1.27
C LYS A 251 -5.94 -43.46 1.97
N THR A 252 -4.70 -43.09 2.29
CA THR A 252 -4.39 -41.84 2.98
C THR A 252 -4.86 -40.62 2.20
N LEU A 253 -4.56 -40.53 0.90
CA LEU A 253 -5.04 -39.43 0.06
C LEU A 253 -6.58 -39.36 0.07
N PHE A 254 -7.25 -40.51 -0.07
CA PHE A 254 -8.71 -40.55 -0.04
C PHE A 254 -9.29 -40.04 1.30
N THR A 255 -8.74 -40.48 2.44
CA THR A 255 -9.16 -39.98 3.77
C THR A 255 -8.85 -38.50 4.00
N LEU A 256 -7.70 -38.02 3.52
CA LEU A 256 -7.29 -36.62 3.63
C LEU A 256 -8.27 -35.71 2.89
N GLY A 257 -8.75 -36.12 1.72
CA GLY A 257 -9.78 -35.38 0.97
C GLY A 257 -11.08 -35.21 1.77
N LEU A 258 -11.58 -36.31 2.35
CA LEU A 258 -12.78 -36.29 3.21
C LEU A 258 -12.60 -35.38 4.42
N PHE A 259 -11.43 -35.45 5.06
CA PHE A 259 -11.08 -34.62 6.21
C PHE A 259 -11.03 -33.13 5.84
N LEU A 260 -10.33 -32.75 4.77
CA LEU A 260 -10.23 -31.35 4.33
C LEU A 260 -11.60 -30.77 3.96
N ILE A 261 -12.45 -31.57 3.30
CA ILE A 261 -13.83 -31.20 3.00
C ILE A 261 -14.62 -30.97 4.30
N ALA A 262 -14.50 -31.85 5.29
CA ALA A 262 -15.19 -31.73 6.56
C ALA A 262 -14.74 -30.52 7.39
N VAL A 263 -13.43 -30.25 7.44
CA VAL A 263 -12.88 -29.06 8.10
C VAL A 263 -13.38 -27.78 7.42
N PHE A 264 -13.34 -27.73 6.08
CA PHE A 264 -13.82 -26.58 5.32
C PHE A 264 -15.31 -26.30 5.57
N GLN A 265 -16.14 -27.35 5.54
CA GLN A 265 -17.56 -27.25 5.85
C GLN A 265 -17.82 -26.73 7.26
N TRP A 266 -17.10 -27.25 8.26
CA TRP A 266 -17.23 -26.83 9.65
C TRP A 266 -16.85 -25.36 9.84
N TYR A 267 -15.73 -24.93 9.24
CA TYR A 267 -15.29 -23.54 9.25
C TYR A 267 -16.35 -22.60 8.65
N TYR A 268 -16.88 -22.94 7.47
CA TYR A 268 -17.85 -22.10 6.77
C TYR A 268 -19.21 -22.07 7.49
N PHE A 269 -19.65 -23.20 8.05
CA PHE A 269 -20.87 -23.26 8.86
C PHE A 269 -20.79 -22.37 10.11
N ASN A 270 -19.65 -22.38 10.82
CA ASN A 270 -19.46 -21.55 12.01
C ASN A 270 -19.51 -20.06 11.68
N ILE A 271 -19.00 -19.65 10.51
CA ILE A 271 -19.11 -18.27 10.02
C ILE A 271 -20.55 -17.92 9.64
N ALA A 272 -21.26 -18.84 9.01
CA ALA A 272 -22.63 -18.66 8.52
C ALA A 272 -23.70 -18.49 9.63
N LYS A 273 -23.41 -18.86 10.89
CA LYS A 273 -24.37 -18.89 12.02
C LYS A 273 -25.73 -19.50 11.61
N SER A 274 -25.69 -20.60 10.86
CA SER A 274 -26.87 -21.27 10.28
C SER A 274 -27.67 -22.08 11.30
N LYS A 275 -28.85 -22.58 10.89
CA LYS A 275 -29.81 -23.31 11.75
C LYS A 275 -29.15 -24.45 12.57
N PRO A 276 -29.60 -24.68 13.81
CA PRO A 276 -28.98 -25.65 14.73
C PRO A 276 -29.02 -27.11 14.24
N LEU A 277 -30.05 -27.50 13.48
CA LEU A 277 -30.16 -28.86 12.91
C LEU A 277 -29.06 -29.17 11.88
N LEU A 278 -28.79 -28.21 10.98
CA LEU A 278 -27.75 -28.38 9.96
C LEU A 278 -26.35 -28.42 10.60
N GLY A 279 -26.16 -27.67 11.69
CA GLY A 279 -24.92 -27.71 12.48
C GLY A 279 -24.68 -29.05 13.17
N LYS A 280 -25.73 -29.69 13.71
CA LYS A 280 -25.63 -31.04 14.25
C LYS A 280 -25.24 -32.05 13.16
N ALA A 281 -25.84 -31.96 11.97
CA ALA A 281 -25.50 -32.81 10.83
C ALA A 281 -24.02 -32.67 10.42
N PHE A 282 -23.49 -31.44 10.35
CA PHE A 282 -22.08 -31.21 10.05
C PHE A 282 -21.12 -31.75 11.12
N ARG A 283 -21.47 -31.63 12.41
CA ARG A 283 -20.65 -32.22 13.49
C ARG A 283 -20.63 -33.75 13.42
N ILE A 284 -21.79 -34.36 13.18
CA ILE A 284 -21.87 -35.82 12.99
C ILE A 284 -21.03 -36.24 11.78
N TYR A 285 -21.17 -35.55 10.66
CA TYR A 285 -20.37 -35.82 9.46
C TYR A 285 -18.85 -35.67 9.73
N PHE A 286 -18.43 -34.62 10.42
CA PHE A 286 -17.03 -34.42 10.80
C PHE A 286 -16.48 -35.58 11.64
N ILE A 287 -17.25 -36.04 12.62
CA ILE A 287 -16.90 -37.21 13.45
C ILE A 287 -16.84 -38.48 12.60
N VAL A 288 -17.81 -38.69 11.71
CA VAL A 288 -17.84 -39.84 10.79
C VAL A 288 -16.63 -39.83 9.85
N ALA A 289 -16.23 -38.67 9.33
CA ALA A 289 -15.07 -38.54 8.45
C ALA A 289 -13.75 -38.87 9.17
N ILE A 290 -13.59 -38.40 10.43
CA ILE A 290 -12.43 -38.75 11.26
C ILE A 290 -12.43 -40.24 11.59
N ALA A 291 -13.58 -40.78 12.04
CA ALA A 291 -13.71 -42.19 12.36
C ALA A 291 -13.36 -43.06 11.15
N TYR A 292 -13.91 -42.75 9.97
CA TYR A 292 -13.60 -43.45 8.72
C TYR A 292 -12.10 -43.40 8.37
N GLY A 293 -11.43 -42.27 8.63
CA GLY A 293 -9.98 -42.15 8.50
C GLY A 293 -9.20 -43.06 9.46
N LEU A 294 -9.63 -43.17 10.70
CA LEU A 294 -9.02 -44.07 11.70
C LEU A 294 -9.22 -45.55 11.35
N PHE A 295 -10.39 -45.91 10.80
CA PHE A 295 -10.71 -47.28 10.41
C PHE A 295 -10.08 -47.73 9.08
N GLN A 296 -9.31 -46.89 8.39
CA GLN A 296 -8.73 -47.21 7.08
C GLN A 296 -7.81 -48.45 7.08
N TYR A 297 -7.21 -48.79 8.21
CA TYR A 297 -6.30 -49.94 8.35
C TYR A 297 -7.01 -51.26 8.63
N ILE A 298 -8.24 -51.21 9.16
CA ILE A 298 -9.00 -52.40 9.56
C ILE A 298 -9.87 -52.89 8.40
N ILE A 299 -10.39 -51.97 7.59
CA ILE A 299 -11.30 -52.28 6.51
C ILE A 299 -10.49 -52.76 5.27
N PRO A 300 -10.86 -53.91 4.66
CA PRO A 300 -10.22 -54.34 3.43
C PRO A 300 -10.43 -53.32 2.31
N ASN A 301 -9.52 -53.31 1.32
CA ASN A 301 -9.47 -52.24 0.33
C ASN A 301 -10.82 -52.02 -0.34
N TYR A 302 -11.48 -53.08 -0.80
CA TYR A 302 -12.72 -52.96 -1.56
C TYR A 302 -13.85 -52.28 -0.77
N GLU A 303 -14.12 -52.77 0.43
CA GLU A 303 -15.14 -52.25 1.34
C GLU A 303 -14.83 -50.82 1.74
N PHE A 304 -13.55 -50.51 1.97
CA PHE A 304 -13.11 -49.17 2.33
C PHE A 304 -13.62 -48.16 1.31
N TYR A 305 -13.26 -48.29 0.03
CA TYR A 305 -13.68 -47.31 -0.98
C TYR A 305 -15.19 -47.36 -1.28
N GLN A 306 -15.84 -48.53 -1.16
CA GLN A 306 -17.31 -48.64 -1.31
C GLN A 306 -18.05 -47.78 -0.27
N TYR A 307 -17.62 -47.84 0.99
CA TYR A 307 -18.17 -46.97 2.04
C TYR A 307 -17.72 -45.52 1.86
N GLY A 308 -16.50 -45.31 1.39
CA GLY A 308 -15.94 -44.00 1.11
C GLY A 308 -16.77 -43.18 0.11
N ILE A 309 -17.24 -43.81 -0.97
CA ILE A 309 -18.11 -43.17 -1.96
C ILE A 309 -19.38 -42.63 -1.29
N TYR A 310 -20.04 -43.42 -0.42
CA TYR A 310 -21.23 -42.95 0.30
C TYR A 310 -20.93 -41.74 1.19
N VAL A 311 -19.80 -41.77 1.91
CA VAL A 311 -19.38 -40.64 2.75
C VAL A 311 -19.16 -39.39 1.89
N VAL A 312 -18.46 -39.50 0.75
CA VAL A 312 -18.27 -38.41 -0.21
C VAL A 312 -19.61 -37.89 -0.73
N THR A 313 -20.53 -38.77 -1.16
CA THR A 313 -21.85 -38.37 -1.66
C THR A 313 -22.63 -37.59 -0.60
N ILE A 314 -22.68 -38.07 0.65
CA ILE A 314 -23.33 -37.38 1.77
C ILE A 314 -22.69 -35.99 1.98
N SER A 315 -21.36 -35.91 1.89
CA SER A 315 -20.62 -34.64 2.01
C SER A 315 -21.04 -33.63 0.96
N LEU A 316 -21.12 -34.06 -0.30
CA LEU A 316 -21.49 -33.22 -1.43
C LEU A 316 -22.94 -32.74 -1.30
N VAL A 317 -23.86 -33.61 -0.86
CA VAL A 317 -25.25 -33.22 -0.58
C VAL A 317 -25.32 -32.18 0.54
N LEU A 318 -24.59 -32.37 1.65
CA LEU A 318 -24.58 -31.41 2.76
C LEU A 318 -24.01 -30.04 2.35
N ILE A 319 -22.93 -30.00 1.56
CA ILE A 319 -22.38 -28.76 0.97
C ILE A 319 -23.44 -28.06 0.11
N SER A 320 -24.11 -28.85 -0.72
CA SER A 320 -25.12 -28.34 -1.65
C SER A 320 -26.28 -27.70 -0.89
N LEU A 321 -26.79 -28.35 0.15
CA LEU A 321 -27.86 -27.84 1.00
C LEU A 321 -27.44 -26.56 1.74
N LEU A 322 -26.21 -26.50 2.26
CA LEU A 322 -25.68 -25.29 2.92
C LEU A 322 -25.56 -24.11 1.94
N ASN A 323 -25.04 -24.35 0.74
CA ASN A 323 -24.88 -23.32 -0.29
C ASN A 323 -26.23 -22.81 -0.80
N ILE A 324 -27.21 -23.71 -1.02
CA ILE A 324 -28.58 -23.31 -1.37
C ILE A 324 -29.19 -22.46 -0.26
N HIS A 325 -29.07 -22.90 1.01
CA HIS A 325 -29.58 -22.15 2.15
C HIS A 325 -28.97 -20.75 2.25
N LEU A 326 -27.65 -20.64 2.11
CA LEU A 326 -26.95 -19.35 2.15
C LEU A 326 -27.29 -18.45 0.97
N SER A 327 -27.46 -19.03 -0.22
CA SER A 327 -27.86 -18.29 -1.41
C SER A 327 -29.25 -17.67 -1.26
N LEU A 328 -30.20 -18.42 -0.71
CA LEU A 328 -31.55 -17.92 -0.45
C LEU A 328 -31.56 -16.80 0.60
N LYS A 329 -30.59 -16.77 1.52
CA LYS A 329 -30.51 -15.77 2.60
C LYS A 329 -29.78 -14.48 2.22
N ASN A 330 -28.70 -14.55 1.42
CA ASN A 330 -27.75 -13.43 1.31
C ASN A 330 -27.91 -12.46 0.13
N LYS A 331 -28.88 -12.61 -0.80
CA LYS A 331 -29.16 -11.68 -1.93
C LYS A 331 -27.91 -11.09 -2.68
N LYS A 332 -26.73 -11.70 -2.58
CA LYS A 332 -25.46 -11.19 -3.15
C LYS A 332 -25.05 -11.98 -4.39
N PRO A 333 -24.36 -11.36 -5.37
CA PRO A 333 -24.04 -11.94 -6.68
C PRO A 333 -23.02 -13.09 -6.65
N LEU A 334 -22.39 -13.39 -5.50
CA LEU A 334 -21.45 -14.51 -5.35
C LEU A 334 -22.10 -15.90 -5.51
N THR A 335 -23.43 -15.98 -5.61
CA THR A 335 -24.21 -17.22 -5.49
C THR A 335 -24.29 -18.04 -6.78
N LYS A 336 -24.36 -17.42 -7.96
CA LYS A 336 -24.56 -18.14 -9.24
C LYS A 336 -23.45 -19.16 -9.58
N PRO A 337 -22.14 -18.83 -9.51
CA PRO A 337 -21.08 -19.80 -9.79
C PRO A 337 -20.96 -20.90 -8.73
N ILE A 338 -21.29 -20.60 -7.47
CA ILE A 338 -21.29 -21.59 -6.37
C ILE A 338 -22.43 -22.60 -6.56
N ILE A 339 -23.61 -22.15 -7.00
CA ILE A 339 -24.74 -23.03 -7.34
C ILE A 339 -24.39 -23.93 -8.53
N LEU A 340 -23.78 -23.37 -9.58
CA LEU A 340 -23.35 -24.17 -10.73
C LEU A 340 -22.32 -25.22 -10.30
N MET A 341 -21.41 -24.88 -9.38
CA MET A 341 -20.44 -25.82 -8.82
C MET A 341 -21.09 -26.94 -8.03
N VAL A 342 -22.09 -26.59 -7.23
CA VAL A 342 -22.92 -27.56 -6.51
C VAL A 342 -23.62 -28.51 -7.49
N LEU A 343 -24.18 -28.01 -8.59
CA LEU A 343 -24.85 -28.84 -9.60
C LEU A 343 -23.88 -29.80 -10.30
N VAL A 344 -22.66 -29.34 -10.62
CA VAL A 344 -21.64 -30.19 -11.24
C VAL A 344 -21.14 -31.27 -10.28
N LEU A 345 -20.90 -30.92 -9.01
CA LEU A 345 -20.49 -31.90 -7.99
C LEU A 345 -21.59 -32.91 -7.67
N LEU A 346 -22.86 -32.49 -7.66
CA LEU A 346 -24.01 -33.39 -7.51
C LEU A 346 -24.17 -34.31 -8.72
N ALA A 347 -24.01 -33.78 -9.94
CA ALA A 347 -24.04 -34.58 -11.15
C ALA A 347 -22.94 -35.65 -11.14
N ASP A 348 -21.72 -35.29 -10.73
CA ASP A 348 -20.62 -36.24 -10.54
C ASP A 348 -20.94 -37.31 -9.49
N ALA A 349 -21.49 -36.92 -8.32
CA ALA A 349 -21.89 -37.85 -7.28
C ALA A 349 -22.96 -38.85 -7.74
N VAL A 350 -23.95 -38.38 -8.51
CA VAL A 350 -25.01 -39.21 -9.10
C VAL A 350 -24.44 -40.18 -10.14
N LEU A 351 -23.51 -39.70 -10.97
CA LEU A 351 -22.82 -40.54 -11.96
C LEU A 351 -21.97 -41.63 -11.30
N GLN A 352 -21.28 -41.32 -10.20
CA GLN A 352 -20.53 -42.31 -9.41
C GLN A 352 -21.46 -43.38 -8.80
N LEU A 353 -22.66 -42.99 -8.35
CA LEU A 353 -23.67 -43.95 -7.89
C LEU A 353 -24.17 -44.85 -9.03
N PHE A 354 -24.44 -44.31 -10.22
CA PHE A 354 -24.83 -45.11 -11.38
C PHE A 354 -23.75 -46.09 -11.83
N PHE A 355 -22.48 -45.72 -11.70
CA PHE A 355 -21.36 -46.63 -11.95
C PHE A 355 -21.33 -47.80 -10.97
N LYS A 356 -21.58 -47.56 -9.67
CA LYS A 356 -21.70 -48.63 -8.66
C LYS A 356 -22.80 -49.64 -9.01
N PHE A 357 -23.95 -49.18 -9.50
CA PHE A 357 -25.06 -50.05 -9.90
C PHE A 357 -24.86 -50.74 -11.26
N SER A 358 -23.70 -50.57 -11.91
CA SER A 358 -23.37 -51.20 -13.19
C SER A 358 -24.43 -50.97 -14.28
N ILE A 359 -25.05 -49.79 -14.30
CA ILE A 359 -26.05 -49.42 -15.30
C ILE A 359 -25.38 -49.34 -16.68
N LYS A 360 -25.92 -50.09 -17.65
CA LYS A 360 -25.37 -50.22 -19.01
C LYS A 360 -25.20 -48.84 -19.66
N GLY A 361 -24.01 -48.53 -20.18
CA GLY A 361 -23.71 -47.31 -20.95
C GLY A 361 -22.93 -46.21 -20.21
N PHE A 362 -22.87 -46.24 -18.88
CA PHE A 362 -22.25 -45.16 -18.07
C PHE A 362 -20.77 -45.39 -17.69
N THR A 363 -20.14 -46.45 -18.21
CA THR A 363 -18.84 -46.94 -17.73
C THR A 363 -17.62 -46.33 -18.43
N PHE A 364 -17.78 -45.84 -19.67
CA PHE A 364 -16.75 -45.09 -20.41
C PHE A 364 -16.59 -43.64 -19.90
N ILE A 365 -17.63 -43.15 -19.23
CA ILE A 365 -17.80 -41.75 -18.83
C ILE A 365 -16.93 -41.39 -17.60
N ASP A 366 -16.54 -42.37 -16.78
CA ASP A 366 -15.89 -42.19 -15.47
C ASP A 366 -14.43 -41.66 -15.52
N ILE A 367 -13.62 -42.10 -16.49
CA ILE A 367 -12.22 -41.64 -16.63
C ILE A 367 -12.17 -40.18 -17.14
N GLN A 368 -13.07 -39.84 -18.06
CA GLN A 368 -13.22 -38.50 -18.60
C GLN A 368 -13.80 -37.55 -17.53
N LEU A 369 -14.78 -38.00 -16.74
CA LEU A 369 -15.49 -37.13 -15.80
C LEU A 369 -14.60 -36.54 -14.73
N THR A 370 -13.65 -37.28 -14.18
CA THR A 370 -12.84 -36.76 -13.09
C THR A 370 -11.78 -35.75 -13.55
N SER A 371 -11.43 -35.79 -14.84
CA SER A 371 -10.66 -34.72 -15.47
C SER A 371 -11.53 -33.48 -15.66
N PHE A 372 -12.81 -33.66 -16.03
CA PHE A 372 -13.78 -32.56 -16.12
C PHE A 372 -14.10 -31.93 -14.77
N THR A 373 -14.27 -32.71 -13.70
CA THR A 373 -14.52 -32.18 -12.35
C THR A 373 -13.33 -31.42 -11.81
N ALA A 374 -12.11 -31.91 -12.05
CA ALA A 374 -10.89 -31.18 -11.72
C ALA A 374 -10.83 -29.83 -12.45
N VAL A 375 -10.93 -29.81 -13.78
CA VAL A 375 -10.93 -28.58 -14.59
C VAL A 375 -12.01 -27.61 -14.14
N TYR A 376 -13.19 -28.13 -13.81
CA TYR A 376 -14.30 -27.32 -13.34
C TYR A 376 -14.02 -26.69 -11.97
N ILE A 377 -13.46 -27.43 -11.01
CA ILE A 377 -13.04 -26.91 -9.69
C ILE A 377 -11.93 -25.87 -9.84
N PHE A 378 -10.93 -26.10 -10.71
CA PHE A 378 -9.92 -25.09 -11.01
C PHE A 378 -10.53 -23.84 -11.64
N GLY A 379 -11.46 -24.02 -12.58
CA GLY A 379 -12.21 -22.95 -13.22
C GLY A 379 -13.04 -22.12 -12.24
N THR A 380 -13.66 -22.75 -11.24
CA THR A 380 -14.44 -22.02 -10.22
C THR A 380 -13.55 -21.27 -9.25
N ILE A 381 -12.42 -21.85 -8.82
CA ILE A 381 -11.43 -21.15 -7.98
C ILE A 381 -10.88 -19.93 -8.74
N PHE A 382 -10.54 -20.10 -10.02
CA PHE A 382 -10.06 -19.01 -10.87
C PHE A 382 -11.14 -17.94 -11.10
N TRP A 383 -12.40 -18.34 -11.28
CA TRP A 383 -13.52 -17.40 -11.42
C TRP A 383 -13.80 -16.61 -10.15
N ILE A 384 -13.78 -17.26 -8.98
CA ILE A 384 -13.91 -16.59 -7.67
C ILE A 384 -12.79 -15.55 -7.51
N PHE A 385 -11.57 -15.89 -7.93
CA PHE A 385 -10.46 -14.96 -7.95
C PHE A 385 -10.73 -13.75 -8.86
N ILE A 386 -11.20 -13.96 -10.10
CA ILE A 386 -11.57 -12.86 -11.01
C ILE A 386 -12.64 -11.95 -10.39
N LEU A 387 -13.66 -12.52 -9.75
CA LEU A 387 -14.72 -11.75 -9.09
C LEU A 387 -14.17 -10.93 -7.92
N LYS A 388 -13.28 -11.49 -7.10
CA LYS A 388 -12.66 -10.77 -5.99
C LYS A 388 -11.73 -9.67 -6.48
N PHE A 389 -10.96 -9.92 -7.54
CA PHE A 389 -10.11 -8.92 -8.18
C PHE A 389 -10.95 -7.75 -8.73
N ARG A 390 -12.11 -8.05 -9.33
CA ARG A 390 -13.07 -7.02 -9.74
C ARG A 390 -13.60 -6.21 -8.54
N SER A 391 -13.99 -6.87 -7.44
CA SER A 391 -14.44 -6.18 -6.22
C SER A 391 -13.38 -5.23 -5.68
N PHE A 392 -12.13 -5.71 -5.57
CA PHE A 392 -10.99 -4.91 -5.10
C PHE A 392 -10.71 -3.72 -6.02
N ARG A 393 -10.80 -3.92 -7.34
CA ARG A 393 -10.74 -2.83 -8.34
C ARG A 393 -11.81 -1.77 -8.09
N THR A 394 -13.04 -2.18 -7.80
CA THR A 394 -14.15 -1.24 -7.54
C THR A 394 -13.91 -0.46 -6.24
N GLU A 395 -13.52 -1.13 -5.16
CA GLU A 395 -13.17 -0.49 -3.87
C GLU A 395 -12.03 0.53 -4.05
N LEU A 396 -11.01 0.21 -4.84
CA LEU A 396 -9.92 1.14 -5.17
C LEU A 396 -10.42 2.38 -5.92
N VAL A 397 -11.34 2.21 -6.88
CA VAL A 397 -11.92 3.33 -7.62
C VAL A 397 -12.77 4.22 -6.70
N GLU A 398 -13.52 3.62 -5.79
CA GLU A 398 -14.36 4.36 -4.83
C GLU A 398 -13.51 5.10 -3.79
N MET A 399 -12.46 4.46 -3.25
CA MET A 399 -11.47 5.12 -2.40
C MET A 399 -10.81 6.30 -3.12
N LYS A 400 -10.44 6.12 -4.40
CA LYS A 400 -9.86 7.20 -5.20
C LYS A 400 -10.84 8.38 -5.32
N LYS A 401 -12.11 8.12 -5.62
CA LYS A 401 -13.15 9.16 -5.72
C LYS A 401 -13.38 9.88 -4.39
N ASN A 402 -13.42 9.15 -3.27
CA ASN A 402 -13.55 9.75 -1.95
C ASN A 402 -12.34 10.61 -1.58
N LEU A 403 -11.14 10.18 -1.99
CA LEU A 403 -9.92 10.95 -1.80
C LEU A 403 -9.93 12.23 -2.64
N GLU A 404 -10.34 12.16 -3.90
CA GLU A 404 -10.51 13.33 -4.79
C GLU A 404 -11.49 14.35 -4.18
N HIS A 405 -12.66 13.89 -3.70
CA HIS A 405 -13.63 14.76 -3.06
C HIS A 405 -13.12 15.37 -1.74
N LEU A 406 -12.36 14.60 -0.96
CA LEU A 406 -11.75 15.09 0.28
C LEU A 406 -10.68 16.15 -0.01
N VAL A 407 -9.86 15.93 -1.04
CA VAL A 407 -8.87 16.91 -1.51
C VAL A 407 -9.57 18.19 -1.96
N GLU A 408 -10.62 18.09 -2.77
CA GLU A 408 -11.40 19.25 -3.21
C GLU A 408 -11.98 20.04 -2.03
N LYS A 409 -12.60 19.35 -1.07
CA LYS A 409 -13.13 19.98 0.15
C LYS A 409 -12.03 20.64 0.99
N ARG A 410 -10.88 20.00 1.15
CA ARG A 410 -9.74 20.56 1.90
C ARG A 410 -9.13 21.76 1.19
N THR A 411 -9.00 21.71 -0.13
CA THR A 411 -8.53 22.86 -0.93
C THR A 411 -9.48 24.04 -0.79
N PHE A 412 -10.80 23.81 -0.83
CA PHE A 412 -11.79 24.87 -0.58
C PHE A 412 -11.66 25.47 0.83
N GLN A 413 -11.52 24.62 1.86
CA GLN A 413 -11.31 25.09 3.24
C GLN A 413 -10.03 25.91 3.40
N ILE A 414 -8.92 25.45 2.81
CA ILE A 414 -7.64 26.16 2.85
C ILE A 414 -7.75 27.53 2.17
N ASN A 415 -8.42 27.61 1.02
CA ASN A 415 -8.62 28.89 0.33
C ASN A 415 -9.49 29.84 1.16
N SER A 416 -10.59 29.35 1.75
CA SER A 416 -11.42 30.15 2.65
C SER A 416 -10.66 30.65 3.88
N GLN A 417 -9.85 29.79 4.50
CA GLN A 417 -9.00 30.18 5.63
C GLN A 417 -7.94 31.19 5.21
N LYS A 418 -7.36 31.05 4.02
CA LYS A 418 -6.39 32.00 3.46
C LYS A 418 -7.01 33.39 3.27
N ASP A 419 -8.24 33.46 2.76
CA ASP A 419 -8.95 34.73 2.57
C ASP A 419 -9.30 35.37 3.92
N GLU A 420 -9.71 34.58 4.92
CA GLU A 420 -9.95 35.06 6.28
C GLU A 420 -8.66 35.58 6.94
N LEU A 421 -7.56 34.86 6.81
CA LEU A 421 -6.25 35.25 7.35
C LEU A 421 -5.73 36.54 6.69
N LYS A 422 -6.01 36.72 5.39
CA LYS A 422 -5.68 37.96 4.67
C LYS A 422 -6.48 39.15 5.21
N SER A 423 -7.78 38.97 5.44
CA SER A 423 -8.64 39.99 6.06
C SER A 423 -8.16 40.35 7.46
N GLN A 424 -7.83 39.36 8.29
CA GLN A 424 -7.26 39.59 9.63
C GLN A 424 -5.90 40.30 9.57
N HIS A 425 -5.07 40.00 8.57
CA HIS A 425 -3.79 40.68 8.39
C HIS A 425 -3.96 42.15 8.01
N GLU A 426 -4.92 42.47 7.14
CA GLU A 426 -5.26 43.85 6.78
C GLU A 426 -5.81 44.63 7.98
N GLU A 427 -6.68 44.02 8.79
CA GLU A 427 -7.19 44.61 10.04
C GLU A 427 -6.05 44.85 11.05
N LEU A 428 -5.12 43.91 11.18
CA LEU A 428 -3.99 44.03 12.10
C LEU A 428 -2.99 45.11 11.68
N LEU A 429 -2.79 45.31 10.38
CA LEU A 429 -2.01 46.45 9.85
C LEU A 429 -2.67 47.78 10.23
N LEU A 430 -3.99 47.89 10.05
CA LEU A 430 -4.74 49.09 10.43
C LEU A 430 -4.67 49.36 11.95
N GLN A 431 -4.84 48.32 12.78
CA GLN A 431 -4.68 48.43 14.23
C GLN A 431 -3.27 48.90 14.61
N LYS A 432 -2.24 48.37 13.96
CA LYS A 432 -0.85 48.76 14.21
C LYS A 432 -0.60 50.24 13.89
N GLU A 433 -1.12 50.75 12.77
CA GLU A 433 -1.03 52.18 12.43
C GLU A 433 -1.75 53.05 13.45
N THR A 434 -2.95 52.64 13.88
CA THR A 434 -3.75 53.37 14.88
C THR A 434 -3.02 53.44 16.23
N LEU A 435 -2.44 52.33 16.66
CA LEU A 435 -1.72 52.22 17.93
C LEU A 435 -0.41 53.02 17.90
N GLN A 436 0.25 53.09 16.74
CA GLN A 436 1.45 53.91 16.54
C GLN A 436 1.12 55.40 16.66
N SER A 437 0.00 55.84 16.07
CA SER A 437 -0.53 57.21 16.21
C SER A 437 -0.85 57.57 17.67
N GLN A 438 -1.60 56.71 18.38
CA GLN A 438 -1.91 56.90 19.80
C GLN A 438 -0.65 56.99 20.67
N ARG A 439 0.39 56.22 20.35
CA ARG A 439 1.65 56.22 21.09
C ARG A 439 2.42 57.52 20.91
N GLU A 440 2.36 58.13 19.73
CA GLU A 440 2.96 59.45 19.47
C GLU A 440 2.20 60.56 20.20
N GLU A 441 0.86 60.51 20.21
CA GLU A 441 0.01 61.45 20.94
C GLU A 441 0.26 61.40 22.46
N LEU A 442 0.31 60.19 23.04
CA LEU A 442 0.58 60.00 24.46
C LEU A 442 1.97 60.52 24.85
N ARG A 443 2.97 60.36 23.96
CA ARG A 443 4.33 60.86 24.19
C ARG A 443 4.36 62.38 24.22
N ALA A 444 3.64 63.04 23.30
CA ALA A 444 3.49 64.48 23.27
C ALA A 444 2.76 65.00 24.51
N GLN A 445 1.70 64.31 24.97
CA GLN A 445 1.00 64.66 26.21
C GLN A 445 1.90 64.52 27.44
N LYS A 446 2.74 63.47 27.51
CA LYS A 446 3.66 63.26 28.63
C LYS A 446 4.73 64.35 28.71
N GLU A 447 5.31 64.75 27.58
CA GLU A 447 6.28 65.86 27.52
C GLU A 447 5.64 67.19 27.94
N LEU A 448 4.39 67.46 27.53
CA LEU A 448 3.63 68.64 27.96
C LEU A 448 3.36 68.63 29.48
N LEU A 449 3.04 67.45 30.04
CA LEU A 449 2.78 67.29 31.47
C LEU A 449 4.05 67.48 32.31
N GLU A 450 5.20 66.98 31.85
CA GLU A 450 6.51 67.20 32.49
C GLU A 450 6.90 68.68 32.48
N ILE A 451 6.64 69.40 31.38
CA ILE A 451 6.85 70.85 31.29
C ILE A 451 5.94 71.60 32.28
N LYS A 452 4.65 71.24 32.38
CA LYS A 452 3.72 71.82 33.36
C LYS A 452 4.09 71.50 34.81
N ASN A 453 4.60 70.30 35.09
CA ASN A 453 5.05 69.90 36.42
C ASN A 453 6.34 70.62 36.84
N LEU A 454 7.22 70.97 35.89
CA LEU A 454 8.40 71.81 36.14
C LEU A 454 8.04 73.28 36.44
N GLU A 455 6.91 73.78 35.92
CA GLU A 455 6.36 75.11 36.25
C GLU A 455 5.77 75.17 37.67
N LEU A 456 5.17 74.07 38.14
CA LEU A 456 4.59 73.95 39.49
C LEU A 456 5.64 73.95 40.63
N ALA A 457 6.92 73.70 40.34
CA ALA A 457 7.99 73.65 41.34
C ALA A 457 8.56 75.02 41.76
N LYS A 458 8.10 76.14 41.18
CA LYS A 458 8.57 77.52 41.49
C LYS A 458 7.62 78.33 42.39
N LEU A 459 6.94 77.68 43.34
CA LEU A 459 5.87 78.30 44.16
C LEU A 459 6.28 78.55 45.62
N SER A 460 7.40 79.22 45.87
CA SER A 460 7.66 79.81 47.20
C SER A 460 7.22 81.29 47.31
N LEU A 461 6.77 81.92 46.22
CA LEU A 461 6.36 83.34 46.19
C LEU A 461 4.85 83.55 45.96
N VAL A 462 4.08 82.48 45.78
CA VAL A 462 2.68 82.53 45.33
C VAL A 462 1.69 82.30 46.47
N ALA A 463 2.13 82.28 47.74
CA ALA A 463 1.22 82.14 48.89
C ALA A 463 0.11 83.21 48.96
N SER A 464 0.24 84.35 48.26
CA SER A 464 -0.80 85.39 48.16
C SER A 464 -1.66 85.31 46.89
N LYS A 465 -1.42 84.36 45.97
CA LYS A 465 -2.15 84.18 44.70
C LYS A 465 -2.51 82.71 44.42
N THR A 466 -2.44 81.82 45.41
CA THR A 466 -2.83 80.40 45.24
C THR A 466 -4.33 80.26 45.06
N ASP A 467 -4.79 79.39 44.15
CA ASP A 467 -6.18 78.91 44.10
C ASP A 467 -6.55 78.03 45.32
N ASN A 468 -5.55 77.61 46.11
CA ASN A 468 -5.77 76.87 47.34
C ASN A 468 -6.50 77.73 48.38
N LEU A 469 -7.46 77.13 49.06
CA LEU A 469 -8.21 77.78 50.14
C LEU A 469 -7.34 77.69 51.39
N ILE A 470 -6.93 78.83 51.93
CA ILE A 470 -6.10 78.89 53.13
C ILE A 470 -6.91 79.50 54.24
N TYR A 471 -6.90 78.82 55.38
CA TYR A 471 -7.62 79.17 56.59
C TYR A 471 -6.66 79.21 57.75
N ILE A 472 -6.89 80.13 58.67
CA ILE A 472 -6.22 80.19 59.96
C ILE A 472 -7.31 80.08 61.00
N PHE A 473 -7.21 79.06 61.87
CA PHE A 473 -8.10 78.86 62.99
C PHE A 473 -7.39 79.13 64.31
N SER A 474 -8.18 79.55 65.30
CA SER A 474 -7.79 79.58 66.71
C SER A 474 -7.56 78.14 67.23
N PRO A 475 -6.90 77.95 68.38
CA PRO A 475 -6.72 76.64 69.01
C PRO A 475 -8.04 75.93 69.32
N ASP A 476 -9.13 76.68 69.45
CA ASP A 476 -10.49 76.27 69.75
C ASP A 476 -11.28 75.90 68.47
N GLY A 477 -10.66 76.08 67.31
CA GLY A 477 -11.21 75.73 66.00
C GLY A 477 -12.05 76.82 65.35
N GLU A 478 -12.07 78.04 65.90
CA GLU A 478 -12.78 79.18 65.31
C GLU A 478 -11.96 79.81 64.19
N LEU A 479 -12.60 80.20 63.09
CA LEU A 479 -11.91 80.77 61.92
C LEU A 479 -11.48 82.22 62.21
N ASP A 480 -10.16 82.42 62.33
CA ASP A 480 -9.50 83.72 62.56
C ASP A 480 -9.35 84.50 61.25
N TRP A 481 -8.93 83.81 60.18
CA TRP A 481 -8.60 84.44 58.90
C TRP A 481 -8.70 83.45 57.73
N PHE A 482 -8.95 83.96 56.53
CA PHE A 482 -8.89 83.19 55.29
C PHE A 482 -8.42 84.05 54.11
N ASN A 483 -7.85 83.41 53.10
CA ASN A 483 -7.33 84.10 51.92
C ASN A 483 -8.43 84.51 50.93
N SER A 484 -8.09 85.36 49.95
CA SER A 484 -9.03 85.83 48.93
C SER A 484 -9.66 84.70 48.11
N SER A 485 -8.97 83.57 47.96
CA SER A 485 -9.47 82.41 47.22
C SER A 485 -10.70 81.81 47.93
N TYR A 486 -10.70 81.77 49.25
CA TYR A 486 -11.88 81.39 50.04
C TYR A 486 -13.04 82.39 49.88
N SER A 487 -12.75 83.70 49.78
CA SER A 487 -13.79 84.70 49.51
C SER A 487 -14.49 84.51 48.17
N HIS A 488 -13.77 84.05 47.15
CA HIS A 488 -14.33 83.76 45.83
C HIS A 488 -15.14 82.46 45.79
N THR A 489 -14.82 81.48 46.65
CA THR A 489 -15.49 80.16 46.67
C THR A 489 -16.76 80.13 47.51
N LEU A 490 -16.92 81.02 48.49
CA LEU A 490 -18.13 81.11 49.33
C LEU A 490 -18.90 82.43 49.19
N GLY A 491 -18.45 83.33 48.31
CA GLY A 491 -19.09 84.61 48.04
C GLY A 491 -19.07 85.61 49.21
N ILE A 492 -18.24 85.40 50.22
CA ILE A 492 -18.15 86.25 51.43
C ILE A 492 -16.74 86.85 51.55
N THR A 493 -16.64 88.16 51.71
CA THR A 493 -15.34 88.81 51.93
C THR A 493 -14.89 88.68 53.40
N TYR A 494 -13.59 88.69 53.65
CA TYR A 494 -13.08 88.63 55.04
C TYR A 494 -13.57 89.82 55.89
N ASP A 495 -13.71 90.99 55.28
CA ASP A 495 -14.20 92.20 55.97
C ASP A 495 -15.68 92.06 56.37
N ASP A 496 -16.51 91.40 55.55
CA ASP A 496 -17.90 91.08 55.88
C ASP A 496 -17.98 90.01 56.99
N TYR A 497 -17.12 88.99 56.93
CA TYR A 497 -17.05 87.95 57.97
C TYR A 497 -16.66 88.52 59.34
N LYS A 498 -15.74 89.50 59.37
CA LYS A 498 -15.30 90.15 60.62
C LYS A 498 -16.42 90.91 61.34
N GLN A 499 -17.48 91.29 60.63
CA GLN A 499 -18.64 92.05 61.16
C GLN A 499 -19.81 91.16 61.60
N ARG A 500 -19.76 89.84 61.42
CA ARG A 500 -20.78 88.91 61.92
C ARG A 500 -20.64 88.69 63.43
N ASP A 501 -21.78 88.55 64.12
CA ASP A 501 -21.85 88.18 65.55
C ASP A 501 -21.48 86.70 65.80
N GLU A 502 -21.63 85.82 64.81
CA GLU A 502 -21.30 84.38 64.90
C GLU A 502 -20.02 84.03 64.14
N ARG A 503 -19.08 83.37 64.83
CA ARG A 503 -17.82 82.85 64.26
C ARG A 503 -18.00 81.42 63.76
N LEU A 504 -17.48 81.12 62.58
CA LEU A 504 -17.53 79.78 62.00
C LEU A 504 -16.48 78.87 62.65
N ASN A 505 -16.87 77.66 63.05
CA ASN A 505 -15.97 76.66 63.60
C ASN A 505 -15.63 75.59 62.56
N ILE A 506 -14.37 75.12 62.54
CA ILE A 506 -13.89 74.06 61.64
C ILE A 506 -14.74 72.78 61.70
N LEU A 507 -15.33 72.47 62.85
CA LEU A 507 -16.22 71.30 63.03
C LEU A 507 -17.54 71.44 62.27
N GLU A 508 -17.95 72.67 61.93
CA GLU A 508 -19.22 72.97 61.24
C GLU A 508 -19.03 73.12 59.74
N ILE A 509 -17.87 73.60 59.31
CA ILE A 509 -17.55 73.84 57.89
C ILE A 509 -16.90 72.64 57.19
N SER A 510 -16.26 71.72 57.93
CA SER A 510 -15.61 70.56 57.33
C SER A 510 -16.62 69.47 56.96
N THR A 511 -16.58 69.01 55.71
CA THR A 511 -17.36 67.85 55.23
C THR A 511 -16.78 66.49 55.63
N ASN A 512 -15.60 66.46 56.26
CA ASN A 512 -14.99 65.21 56.72
C ASN A 512 -15.67 64.68 58.00
N ASN A 513 -16.26 63.48 57.91
CA ASN A 513 -16.92 62.78 59.01
C ASN A 513 -16.04 62.54 60.26
N ASN A 514 -14.72 62.56 60.10
CA ASN A 514 -13.74 62.33 61.18
C ASN A 514 -12.99 63.61 61.60
N ILE A 515 -13.46 64.80 61.23
CA ILE A 515 -12.76 66.06 61.51
C ILE A 515 -12.41 66.25 62.99
N ARG A 516 -13.29 65.81 63.90
CA ARG A 516 -13.05 65.90 65.35
C ARG A 516 -11.85 65.08 65.81
N HIS A 517 -11.61 63.93 65.18
CA HIS A 517 -10.43 63.11 65.46
C HIS A 517 -9.17 63.73 64.87
N VAL A 518 -9.23 64.18 63.62
CA VAL A 518 -8.13 64.85 62.93
C VAL A 518 -7.66 66.10 63.68
N LEU A 519 -8.60 66.95 64.11
CA LEU A 519 -8.31 68.16 64.87
C LEU A 519 -7.63 67.85 66.22
N ASN A 520 -8.16 66.87 66.96
CA ASN A 520 -7.60 66.45 68.23
C ASN A 520 -6.19 65.86 68.08
N THR A 521 -5.94 65.08 67.04
CA THR A 521 -4.62 64.53 66.73
C THR A 521 -3.64 65.65 66.40
N CYS A 522 -4.02 66.59 65.54
CA CYS A 522 -3.18 67.75 65.19
C CYS A 522 -2.86 68.62 66.42
N LEU A 523 -3.86 68.94 67.26
CA LEU A 523 -3.70 69.79 68.44
C LEU A 523 -2.90 69.12 69.57
N ARG A 524 -3.16 67.84 69.87
CA ARG A 524 -2.50 67.14 70.99
C ARG A 524 -1.10 66.64 70.65
N GLN A 525 -0.93 66.13 69.43
CA GLN A 525 0.35 65.55 69.00
C GLN A 525 1.24 66.58 68.32
N LYS A 526 0.71 67.77 67.98
CA LYS A 526 1.44 68.88 67.34
C LYS A 526 2.08 68.49 66.00
N ILE A 527 1.45 67.56 65.27
CA ILE A 527 1.89 67.08 63.96
C ILE A 527 0.99 67.60 62.85
N VAL A 528 1.54 67.70 61.65
CA VAL A 528 0.76 67.99 60.43
C VAL A 528 -0.12 66.78 60.11
N VAL A 529 -1.40 67.02 59.86
CA VAL A 529 -2.36 65.97 59.47
C VAL A 529 -3.03 66.36 58.16
N SER A 530 -3.00 65.46 57.18
CA SER A 530 -3.68 65.65 55.89
C SER A 530 -4.80 64.62 55.72
N TYR A 531 -5.89 65.04 55.10
CA TYR A 531 -7.02 64.17 54.74
C TYR A 531 -7.65 64.61 53.42
N GLU A 532 -8.34 63.69 52.77
CA GLU A 532 -9.11 63.95 51.56
C GLU A 532 -10.59 63.99 51.89
N THR A 533 -11.30 64.98 51.35
CA THR A 533 -12.75 65.10 51.52
C THR A 533 -13.38 65.62 50.24
N LYS A 534 -14.67 65.29 50.04
CA LYS A 534 -15.47 65.88 48.98
C LYS A 534 -16.15 67.13 49.50
N MET A 535 -16.04 68.23 48.75
CA MET A 535 -16.80 69.44 49.00
C MET A 535 -17.62 69.78 47.76
N VAL A 536 -18.76 70.41 47.97
CA VAL A 536 -19.64 70.85 46.89
C VAL A 536 -19.43 72.35 46.72
N ASP A 537 -19.16 72.81 45.50
CA ASP A 537 -19.03 74.24 45.21
C ASP A 537 -20.38 74.95 45.07
N GLU A 538 -20.38 76.29 44.93
CA GLU A 538 -21.61 77.12 44.81
C GLU A 538 -22.52 76.72 43.65
N ASN A 539 -21.98 76.03 42.63
CA ASN A 539 -22.72 75.55 41.47
C ASN A 539 -23.21 74.10 41.65
N ASN A 540 -23.14 73.57 42.87
CA ASN A 540 -23.54 72.23 43.25
C ASN A 540 -22.69 71.12 42.61
N ASN A 541 -21.44 71.41 42.21
CA ASN A 541 -20.52 70.41 41.68
C ASN A 541 -19.67 69.79 42.79
N GLU A 542 -19.58 68.46 42.81
CA GLU A 542 -18.67 67.75 43.72
C GLU A 542 -17.21 67.90 43.26
N LYS A 543 -16.35 68.37 44.17
CA LYS A 543 -14.91 68.45 43.99
C LYS A 543 -14.19 67.73 45.12
N TRP A 544 -13.07 67.11 44.80
CA TRP A 544 -12.18 66.50 45.79
C TRP A 544 -11.14 67.51 46.26
N TYR A 545 -11.07 67.71 47.56
CA TYR A 545 -10.05 68.54 48.20
C TYR A 545 -9.18 67.71 49.12
N GLN A 546 -7.88 67.96 49.06
CA GLN A 546 -6.94 67.50 50.07
C GLN A 546 -6.69 68.66 51.05
N THR A 547 -7.16 68.49 52.28
CA THR A 547 -6.95 69.44 53.36
C THR A 547 -5.72 69.05 54.18
N THR A 548 -4.77 69.97 54.31
CA THR A 548 -3.61 69.81 55.20
C THR A 548 -3.70 70.77 56.38
N LEU A 549 -3.82 70.23 57.59
CA LEU A 549 -3.85 70.97 58.84
C LEU A 549 -2.46 71.02 59.47
N THR A 550 -1.92 72.22 59.62
CA THR A 550 -0.60 72.50 60.17
C THR A 550 -0.71 73.34 61.44
N PRO A 551 -0.26 72.85 62.61
CA PRO A 551 -0.25 73.63 63.83
C PRO A 551 0.94 74.60 63.85
N ILE A 552 0.69 75.88 64.10
CA ILE A 552 1.71 76.88 64.39
C ILE A 552 1.92 76.91 65.90
N LEU A 553 3.16 76.69 66.34
CA LEU A 553 3.51 76.68 67.76
C LEU A 553 4.03 78.05 68.22
N ASP A 554 3.80 78.39 69.48
CA ASP A 554 4.43 79.53 70.16
C ASP A 554 5.83 79.18 70.73
N GLN A 555 6.51 80.16 71.34
CA GLN A 555 7.83 79.97 71.95
C GLN A 555 7.84 78.99 73.15
N ARG A 556 6.67 78.58 73.65
CA ARG A 556 6.47 77.60 74.72
C ARG A 556 5.92 76.27 74.19
N GLU A 557 6.01 76.06 72.86
CA GLU A 557 5.50 74.91 72.10
C GLU A 557 3.98 74.68 72.16
N ASN A 558 3.16 75.65 72.59
CA ASN A 558 1.70 75.51 72.54
C ASN A 558 1.18 75.89 71.15
N VAL A 559 0.11 75.23 70.68
CA VAL A 559 -0.52 75.60 69.40
C VAL A 559 -1.15 76.97 69.54
N LYS A 560 -0.67 77.93 68.75
CA LYS A 560 -1.16 79.31 68.70
C LYS A 560 -2.24 79.49 67.62
N HIS A 561 -2.02 78.88 66.45
CA HIS A 561 -2.97 78.88 65.34
C HIS A 561 -2.90 77.55 64.59
N LEU A 562 -3.96 77.20 63.87
CA LEU A 562 -3.99 76.09 62.92
C LEU A 562 -4.13 76.64 61.51
N ILE A 563 -3.18 76.34 60.62
CA ILE A 563 -3.34 76.63 59.19
C ILE A 563 -3.99 75.41 58.54
N ALA A 564 -5.15 75.57 57.91
CA ALA A 564 -5.67 74.60 56.96
C ALA A 564 -5.38 75.07 55.53
N ILE A 565 -4.95 74.16 54.67
CA ILE A 565 -4.78 74.41 53.24
C ILE A 565 -5.59 73.35 52.50
N ASP A 566 -6.62 73.77 51.77
CA ASP A 566 -7.37 72.90 50.86
C ASP A 566 -6.81 73.05 49.45
N THR A 567 -6.39 71.94 48.88
CA THR A 567 -5.92 71.84 47.48
C THR A 567 -6.94 71.03 46.67
N ASP A 568 -7.43 71.58 45.55
CA ASP A 568 -8.31 70.84 44.64
C ASP A 568 -7.52 69.72 43.94
N ILE A 569 -7.85 68.47 44.26
CA ILE A 569 -7.24 67.27 43.70
C ILE A 569 -8.21 66.53 42.75
N THR A 570 -9.30 67.17 42.32
CA THR A 570 -10.34 66.54 41.47
C THR A 570 -9.74 65.96 40.18
N LYS A 571 -8.85 66.70 39.51
CA LYS A 571 -8.16 66.22 38.30
C LYS A 571 -7.22 65.05 38.58
N LEU A 572 -6.56 65.05 39.75
CA LEU A 572 -5.67 63.95 40.14
C LEU A 572 -6.46 62.66 40.34
N LYS A 573 -7.63 62.72 40.99
CA LYS A 573 -8.54 61.57 41.14
C LYS A 573 -9.07 61.06 39.80
N GLN A 574 -9.43 61.95 38.89
CA GLN A 574 -9.82 61.56 37.53
C GLN A 574 -8.69 60.82 36.80
N TYR A 575 -7.44 61.27 36.92
CA TYR A 575 -6.30 60.57 36.34
C TYR A 575 -6.00 59.23 37.02
N GLU A 576 -6.19 59.10 38.34
CA GLU A 576 -6.06 57.81 39.05
C GLU A 576 -7.08 56.79 38.52
N ASP A 577 -8.35 57.19 38.37
CA ASP A 577 -9.41 56.35 37.82
C ASP A 577 -9.13 55.97 36.35
N GLU A 578 -8.69 56.93 35.52
CA GLU A 578 -8.28 56.67 34.13
C GLU A 578 -7.10 55.68 34.05
N LEU A 579 -6.11 55.81 34.93
CA LEU A 579 -4.95 54.93 34.97
C LEU A 579 -5.33 53.50 35.41
N GLU A 580 -6.21 53.36 36.41
CA GLU A 580 -6.71 52.06 36.85
C GLU A 580 -7.49 51.36 35.72
N GLN A 581 -8.30 52.12 34.98
CA GLN A 581 -9.01 51.60 33.82
C GLN A 581 -8.04 51.16 32.71
N GLN A 582 -7.02 51.98 32.40
CA GLN A 582 -5.98 51.62 31.43
C GLN A 582 -5.20 50.35 31.83
N GLN A 583 -4.93 50.16 33.13
CA GLN A 583 -4.27 48.93 33.61
C GLN A 583 -5.13 47.69 33.40
N LYS A 584 -6.43 47.78 33.69
CA LYS A 584 -7.38 46.67 33.44
C LYS A 584 -7.48 46.34 31.95
N ASP A 585 -7.53 47.35 31.08
CA ASP A 585 -7.58 47.17 29.64
C ASP A 585 -6.27 46.55 29.10
N ALA A 586 -5.11 46.98 29.61
CA ALA A 586 -3.81 46.41 29.26
C ALA A 586 -3.68 44.94 29.71
N GLU A 587 -4.17 44.60 30.90
CA GLU A 587 -4.17 43.21 31.40
C GLU A 587 -5.09 42.32 30.55
N HIS A 588 -6.26 42.82 30.17
CA HIS A 588 -7.16 42.12 29.25
C HIS A 588 -6.51 41.88 27.88
N GLN A 589 -5.86 42.88 27.29
CA GLN A 589 -5.13 42.73 26.03
C GLN A 589 -3.98 41.73 26.13
N LYS A 590 -3.25 41.72 27.25
CA LYS A 590 -2.18 40.75 27.51
C LYS A 590 -2.71 39.31 27.51
N ASN A 591 -3.83 39.06 28.20
CA ASN A 591 -4.44 37.73 28.25
C ASN A 591 -4.94 37.27 26.86
N LEU A 592 -5.54 38.19 26.10
CA LEU A 592 -5.90 37.93 24.69
C LEU A 592 -4.68 37.59 23.82
N ALA A 593 -3.56 38.29 23.99
CA ALA A 593 -2.33 38.03 23.26
C ALA A 593 -1.71 36.67 23.62
N VAL A 594 -1.78 36.25 24.89
CA VAL A 594 -1.32 34.92 25.33
C VAL A 594 -2.16 33.82 24.69
N ASN A 595 -3.50 33.93 24.74
CA ASN A 595 -4.38 32.92 24.13
C ASN A 595 -4.16 32.83 22.61
N ARG A 596 -4.02 33.97 21.91
CA ARG A 596 -3.68 33.97 20.48
C ARG A 596 -2.33 33.32 20.20
N LYS A 597 -1.35 33.49 21.09
CA LYS A 597 -0.04 32.86 20.96
C LYS A 597 -0.15 31.34 21.10
N GLU A 598 -0.91 30.84 22.07
CA GLU A 598 -1.14 29.41 22.26
C GLU A 598 -1.84 28.79 21.04
N GLU A 599 -2.89 29.42 20.51
CA GLU A 599 -3.57 28.97 19.28
C GLU A 599 -2.63 28.96 18.06
N LEU A 600 -1.75 29.96 17.94
CA LEU A 600 -0.75 30.02 16.87
C LEU A 600 0.29 28.89 17.01
N GLU A 601 0.75 28.59 18.22
CA GLU A 601 1.70 27.50 18.48
C GLU A 601 1.08 26.14 18.13
N GLU A 602 -0.19 25.91 18.48
CA GLU A 602 -0.91 24.68 18.09
C GLU A 602 -1.03 24.54 16.57
N ARG A 603 -1.43 25.61 15.86
CA ARG A 603 -1.48 25.60 14.39
C ARG A 603 -0.11 25.37 13.76
N GLN A 604 0.96 25.91 14.35
CA GLN A 604 2.31 25.71 13.86
C GLN A 604 2.74 24.24 13.98
N ILE A 605 2.37 23.56 15.07
CA ILE A 605 2.62 22.12 15.25
C ILE A 605 1.89 21.31 14.16
N GLU A 606 0.61 21.59 13.91
CA GLU A 606 -0.16 20.87 12.88
C GLU A 606 0.43 21.06 11.47
N ILE A 607 0.81 22.29 11.12
CA ILE A 607 1.47 22.58 9.84
C ILE A 607 2.80 21.82 9.74
N TYR A 608 3.62 21.85 10.80
CA TYR A 608 4.91 21.17 10.83
C TYR A 608 4.78 19.66 10.61
N ASP A 609 3.80 19.03 11.25
CA ASP A 609 3.52 17.60 11.08
C ASP A 609 3.05 17.26 9.65
N SER A 610 2.24 18.12 9.05
CA SER A 610 1.79 17.94 7.65
C SER A 610 2.95 18.02 6.64
N ILE A 611 3.89 18.96 6.83
CA ILE A 611 5.05 19.12 5.96
C ILE A 611 6.04 17.97 6.18
N ARG A 612 6.22 17.50 7.43
CA ARG A 612 7.03 16.31 7.73
C ARG A 612 6.46 15.06 7.05
N TYR A 613 5.14 14.92 6.96
CA TYR A 613 4.51 13.85 6.20
C TYR A 613 4.82 13.97 4.69
N ALA A 614 4.74 15.17 4.12
CA ALA A 614 5.13 15.42 2.72
C ALA A 614 6.59 15.04 2.44
N LYS A 615 7.52 15.35 3.35
CA LYS A 615 8.93 14.92 3.26
C LYS A 615 9.10 13.41 3.15
N ARG A 616 8.32 12.64 3.92
CA ARG A 616 8.35 11.18 3.86
C ARG A 616 7.93 10.67 2.48
N ILE A 617 6.91 11.29 1.88
CA ILE A 617 6.46 10.95 0.52
C ILE A 617 7.54 11.28 -0.50
N GLN A 618 8.07 12.50 -0.48
CA GLN A 618 9.12 12.94 -1.40
C GLN A 618 10.35 12.01 -1.34
N THR A 619 10.84 11.73 -0.12
CA THR A 619 12.00 10.85 0.10
C THR A 619 11.75 9.40 -0.38
N ALA A 620 10.51 8.92 -0.28
CA ALA A 620 10.15 7.55 -0.71
C ALA A 620 10.12 7.38 -2.24
N ILE A 621 9.88 8.47 -2.98
CA ILE A 621 9.80 8.48 -4.45
C ILE A 621 11.19 8.69 -5.07
N MET A 622 12.09 9.38 -4.37
CA MET A 622 13.46 9.61 -4.82
C MET A 622 14.31 8.33 -4.82
N PRO A 623 15.28 8.19 -5.75
CA PRO A 623 16.17 7.05 -5.80
C PRO A 623 17.12 7.05 -4.59
N LYS A 624 17.56 5.86 -4.16
CA LYS A 624 18.53 5.76 -3.08
C LYS A 624 19.92 6.09 -3.62
N VAL A 625 20.67 6.99 -2.97
CA VAL A 625 22.06 7.32 -3.35
C VAL A 625 22.96 6.08 -3.52
N LYS A 626 22.73 5.04 -2.71
CA LYS A 626 23.43 3.75 -2.82
C LYS A 626 23.25 3.06 -4.18
N GLN A 627 22.17 3.30 -4.91
CA GLN A 627 21.95 2.75 -6.25
C GLN A 627 22.92 3.39 -7.25
N ILE A 628 23.07 4.72 -7.21
CA ILE A 628 24.06 5.45 -8.02
C ILE A 628 25.46 4.96 -7.66
N GLN A 629 25.78 4.87 -6.37
CA GLN A 629 27.09 4.41 -5.90
C GLN A 629 27.40 2.95 -6.23
N ARG A 630 26.38 2.10 -6.39
CA ARG A 630 26.60 0.70 -6.82
C ARG A 630 27.07 0.64 -8.27
N ASP A 631 26.52 1.48 -9.12
CA ASP A 631 26.85 1.52 -10.54
C ASP A 631 28.04 2.47 -10.84
N PHE A 632 28.29 3.46 -9.98
CA PHE A 632 29.39 4.43 -10.03
C PHE A 632 29.99 4.59 -8.63
N TYR A 633 30.96 3.74 -8.27
CA TYR A 633 31.46 3.67 -6.89
C TYR A 633 32.15 4.97 -6.41
N ASP A 634 32.84 5.68 -7.30
CA ASP A 634 33.39 7.00 -7.03
C ASP A 634 32.38 8.06 -7.48
N SER A 635 31.33 8.26 -6.66
CA SER A 635 30.29 9.26 -6.89
C SER A 635 29.70 9.81 -5.60
N PHE A 636 29.13 11.01 -5.69
CA PHE A 636 28.37 11.63 -4.61
C PHE A 636 27.10 12.31 -5.09
N VAL A 637 26.14 12.40 -4.16
CA VAL A 637 24.99 13.32 -4.22
C VAL A 637 25.03 14.16 -2.95
N LEU A 638 25.14 15.48 -3.11
CA LEU A 638 24.99 16.48 -2.06
C LEU A 638 23.62 17.13 -2.27
N PHE A 639 22.69 16.85 -1.36
CA PHE A 639 21.33 17.34 -1.43
C PHE A 639 20.96 17.94 -0.08
N LEU A 640 20.74 19.25 -0.05
CA LEU A 640 20.45 20.05 1.13
C LEU A 640 19.21 20.92 0.83
N PRO A 641 18.00 20.46 1.18
CA PRO A 641 16.80 21.27 1.13
C PRO A 641 16.92 22.52 2.01
N LYS A 642 16.41 23.65 1.54
CA LYS A 642 16.26 24.89 2.32
C LYS A 642 15.26 24.71 3.46
N ASP A 643 14.09 24.17 3.12
CA ASP A 643 13.00 23.89 4.05
C ASP A 643 12.93 22.39 4.41
N ILE A 644 11.83 21.94 5.00
CA ILE A 644 11.62 20.52 5.34
C ILE A 644 11.53 19.65 4.06
N VAL A 645 10.98 20.22 2.98
CA VAL A 645 10.80 19.62 1.65
C VAL A 645 11.40 20.53 0.57
N SER A 646 11.78 19.95 -0.57
CA SER A 646 12.57 20.64 -1.60
C SER A 646 11.84 20.72 -2.95
N GLY A 647 12.03 21.80 -3.72
CA GLY A 647 11.77 21.82 -5.16
C GLY A 647 12.80 21.01 -5.93
N ASP A 648 14.05 21.04 -5.50
CA ASP A 648 15.13 20.26 -6.10
C ASP A 648 14.93 18.75 -5.89
N PHE A 649 15.25 17.98 -6.93
CA PHE A 649 15.37 16.54 -6.82
C PHE A 649 16.37 15.97 -7.80
N TYR A 650 16.93 14.82 -7.44
CA TYR A 650 17.75 14.01 -8.33
C TYR A 650 16.98 12.77 -8.78
N TRP A 651 17.23 12.36 -10.02
CA TRP A 651 16.62 11.17 -10.59
C TRP A 651 17.68 10.24 -11.16
N TYR A 652 17.47 8.94 -11.00
CA TYR A 652 18.39 7.91 -11.42
C TYR A 652 17.65 6.66 -11.88
N HIS A 653 18.01 6.15 -13.05
CA HIS A 653 17.57 4.84 -13.49
C HIS A 653 18.58 4.19 -14.43
N ARG A 654 18.61 2.85 -14.44
CA ARG A 654 19.45 2.05 -15.31
C ARG A 654 18.58 1.21 -16.22
N ILE A 655 18.78 1.31 -17.53
CA ILE A 655 18.15 0.46 -18.54
C ILE A 655 19.27 -0.21 -19.35
N ASN A 656 19.41 -1.52 -19.22
CA ASN A 656 20.50 -2.30 -19.83
C ASN A 656 21.89 -1.74 -19.42
N ASN A 657 22.64 -1.20 -20.37
CA ASN A 657 23.95 -0.56 -20.13
C ASN A 657 23.93 0.97 -20.25
N LYS A 658 22.72 1.57 -20.33
CA LYS A 658 22.52 3.02 -20.27
C LYS A 658 22.07 3.45 -18.88
N TYR A 659 22.72 4.48 -18.37
CA TYR A 659 22.51 5.03 -17.03
C TYR A 659 22.06 6.47 -17.16
N PHE A 660 20.88 6.76 -16.61
CA PHE A 660 20.25 8.07 -16.72
C PHE A 660 20.34 8.77 -15.37
N ILE A 661 20.85 10.00 -15.36
CA ILE A 661 21.10 10.79 -14.15
C ILE A 661 20.62 12.21 -14.41
N ALA A 662 19.73 12.71 -13.55
CA ALA A 662 19.24 14.07 -13.66
C ALA A 662 19.40 14.81 -12.33
N ALA A 663 19.80 16.08 -12.42
CA ALA A 663 19.64 17.08 -11.37
C ALA A 663 18.58 18.07 -11.86
N VAL A 664 17.49 18.19 -11.10
CA VAL A 664 16.31 18.97 -11.47
C VAL A 664 16.04 19.98 -10.37
N ASP A 665 15.79 21.21 -10.78
CA ASP A 665 15.49 22.37 -9.96
C ASP A 665 14.11 22.86 -10.38
N CYS A 666 13.14 22.84 -9.47
CA CYS A 666 11.76 23.21 -9.78
C CYS A 666 11.49 24.62 -9.29
N THR A 667 10.61 25.34 -10.00
CA THR A 667 10.22 26.70 -9.60
C THR A 667 9.60 26.70 -8.21
N GLY A 668 10.22 27.47 -7.31
CA GLY A 668 9.80 27.64 -5.92
C GLY A 668 10.35 26.56 -4.99
N HIS A 669 10.51 26.92 -3.71
CA HIS A 669 10.96 26.01 -2.65
C HIS A 669 9.79 25.62 -1.72
N GLY A 670 10.04 24.72 -0.77
CA GLY A 670 9.03 24.29 0.19
C GLY A 670 7.91 23.43 -0.45
N VAL A 671 6.68 23.56 0.03
CA VAL A 671 5.58 22.64 -0.32
C VAL A 671 5.21 22.67 -1.81
N PRO A 672 5.06 23.83 -2.48
CA PRO A 672 4.75 23.86 -3.93
C PRO A 672 5.86 23.23 -4.78
N GLY A 673 7.13 23.54 -4.50
CA GLY A 673 8.28 22.92 -5.15
C GLY A 673 8.30 21.40 -4.96
N ALA A 674 7.97 20.93 -3.75
CA ALA A 674 7.90 19.50 -3.47
C ALA A 674 6.85 18.77 -4.34
N PHE A 675 5.68 19.37 -4.59
CA PHE A 675 4.71 18.80 -5.53
C PHE A 675 5.25 18.75 -6.97
N MET A 676 5.96 19.79 -7.41
CA MET A 676 6.62 19.80 -8.71
C MET A 676 7.67 18.70 -8.83
N SER A 677 8.46 18.45 -7.78
CA SER A 677 9.44 17.36 -7.75
C SER A 677 8.80 15.97 -7.91
N ILE A 678 7.62 15.75 -7.31
CA ILE A 678 6.86 14.49 -7.39
C ILE A 678 6.32 14.31 -8.82
N ILE A 679 5.74 15.37 -9.41
CA ILE A 679 5.25 15.35 -10.79
C ILE A 679 6.41 15.10 -11.75
N GLY A 680 7.52 15.81 -11.60
CA GLY A 680 8.73 15.64 -12.41
C GLY A 680 9.25 14.21 -12.36
N THR A 681 9.38 13.63 -11.15
CA THR A 681 9.81 12.24 -10.98
C THR A 681 8.86 11.24 -11.65
N TYR A 682 7.55 11.43 -11.47
CA TYR A 682 6.55 10.57 -12.13
C TYR A 682 6.63 10.64 -13.66
N LEU A 683 6.80 11.84 -14.21
CA LEU A 683 6.90 12.05 -15.65
C LEU A 683 8.19 11.48 -16.23
N LEU A 684 9.33 11.63 -15.55
CA LEU A 684 10.60 11.00 -15.94
C LEU A 684 10.47 9.47 -15.96
N ASN A 685 9.87 8.87 -14.93
CA ASN A 685 9.56 7.43 -14.92
C ASN A 685 8.67 7.02 -16.10
N SER A 686 7.62 7.81 -16.40
CA SER A 686 6.74 7.56 -17.54
C SER A 686 7.46 7.63 -18.89
N ILE A 687 8.31 8.63 -19.09
CA ILE A 687 8.98 8.88 -20.38
C ILE A 687 10.10 7.86 -20.60
N ILE A 688 10.92 7.60 -19.58
CA ILE A 688 12.14 6.80 -19.74
C ILE A 688 11.84 5.31 -19.54
N ILE A 689 11.13 4.95 -18.47
CA ILE A 689 10.91 3.54 -18.08
C ILE A 689 9.75 2.94 -18.86
N HIS A 690 8.60 3.62 -18.90
CA HIS A 690 7.39 3.07 -19.51
C HIS A 690 7.34 3.25 -21.03
N ASN A 691 7.73 4.43 -21.53
CA ASN A 691 7.76 4.70 -22.97
C ASN A 691 9.07 4.28 -23.64
N GLY A 692 10.12 3.93 -22.87
CA GLY A 692 11.39 3.44 -23.39
C GLY A 692 12.22 4.47 -24.15
N ILE A 693 12.00 5.76 -23.90
CA ILE A 693 12.73 6.83 -24.61
C ILE A 693 14.10 7.00 -23.96
N THR A 694 15.15 6.92 -24.78
CA THR A 694 16.54 6.94 -24.30
C THR A 694 17.34 8.16 -24.77
N ASP A 695 16.81 8.94 -25.71
CA ASP A 695 17.44 10.15 -26.23
C ASP A 695 17.23 11.33 -25.26
N PRO A 696 18.28 11.98 -24.73
CA PRO A 696 18.14 13.02 -23.69
C PRO A 696 17.29 14.22 -24.15
N ALA A 697 17.53 14.75 -25.34
CA ALA A 697 16.77 15.87 -25.89
C ALA A 697 15.28 15.52 -26.09
N GLU A 698 14.97 14.31 -26.58
CA GLU A 698 13.59 13.84 -26.69
C GLU A 698 12.92 13.68 -25.31
N ILE A 699 13.65 13.20 -24.31
CA ILE A 699 13.15 13.14 -22.92
C ILE A 699 12.73 14.54 -22.46
N LEU A 700 13.56 15.55 -22.68
CA LEU A 700 13.25 16.94 -22.31
C LEU A 700 12.05 17.49 -23.09
N ARG A 701 11.96 17.20 -24.40
CA ARG A 701 10.79 17.59 -25.24
C ARG A 701 9.50 17.01 -24.69
N GLN A 702 9.49 15.72 -24.34
CA GLN A 702 8.30 15.06 -23.80
C GLN A 702 7.99 15.53 -22.38
N LEU A 703 9.00 15.77 -21.56
CA LEU A 703 8.83 16.30 -20.21
C LEU A 703 8.15 17.67 -20.26
N ASN A 704 8.64 18.58 -21.11
CA ASN A 704 8.03 19.89 -21.35
C ASN A 704 6.58 19.78 -21.84
N ARG A 705 6.29 18.89 -22.80
CA ARG A 705 4.92 18.66 -23.27
C ARG A 705 4.01 18.13 -22.17
N LYS A 706 4.45 17.13 -21.40
CA LYS A 706 3.63 16.48 -20.37
C LYS A 706 3.39 17.39 -19.17
N ILE A 707 4.37 18.21 -18.77
CA ILE A 707 4.19 19.19 -17.70
C ILE A 707 3.16 20.26 -18.10
N LYS A 708 3.23 20.78 -19.33
CA LYS A 708 2.23 21.73 -19.85
C LYS A 708 0.80 21.18 -19.78
N ILE A 709 0.62 19.89 -20.09
CA ILE A 709 -0.69 19.21 -19.99
C ILE A 709 -1.10 19.02 -18.53
N ALA A 710 -0.16 18.59 -17.66
CA ALA A 710 -0.44 18.30 -16.26
C ALA A 710 -0.85 19.55 -15.47
N LEU A 711 -0.23 20.70 -15.76
CA LEU A 711 -0.49 21.96 -15.07
C LEU A 711 -1.65 22.77 -15.67
N LYS A 712 -2.26 22.32 -16.78
CA LYS A 712 -3.34 23.03 -17.50
C LYS A 712 -3.07 24.53 -17.63
N THR A 713 -1.87 24.88 -18.11
CA THR A 713 -1.48 26.28 -18.36
C THR A 713 -2.28 26.83 -19.55
N ASP A 714 -3.58 27.06 -19.36
CA ASP A 714 -4.41 27.86 -20.26
C ASP A 714 -4.01 29.34 -20.09
N ASN A 715 -4.12 30.10 -21.18
CA ASN A 715 -3.64 31.48 -21.38
C ASN A 715 -4.09 32.55 -20.34
N HIS A 716 -4.81 32.16 -19.28
CA HIS A 716 -5.33 33.06 -18.24
C HIS A 716 -4.71 32.87 -16.84
N SER A 717 -3.83 31.87 -16.64
CA SER A 717 -3.12 31.69 -15.36
C SER A 717 -1.73 32.34 -15.40
N GLN A 718 -1.47 33.27 -14.46
CA GLN A 718 -0.21 34.03 -14.35
C GLN A 718 0.94 33.25 -13.69
N THR A 719 0.77 31.96 -13.38
CA THR A 719 1.80 31.16 -12.68
C THR A 719 2.71 30.44 -13.68
N SER A 720 3.96 30.89 -13.73
CA SER A 720 5.04 30.29 -14.53
C SER A 720 5.70 29.12 -13.79
N ASP A 721 4.92 28.09 -13.45
CA ASP A 721 5.47 26.91 -12.76
C ASP A 721 6.26 26.06 -13.75
N GLY A 722 7.51 25.73 -13.45
CA GLY A 722 8.39 24.99 -14.33
C GLY A 722 9.56 24.31 -13.65
N MET A 723 10.52 23.88 -14.46
CA MET A 723 11.74 23.26 -13.95
C MET A 723 12.93 23.50 -14.87
N ASP A 724 14.08 23.63 -14.23
CA ASP A 724 15.37 23.60 -14.85
C ASP A 724 15.98 22.23 -14.62
N LEU A 725 16.69 21.67 -15.60
CA LEU A 725 17.36 20.40 -15.37
C LEU A 725 18.59 20.18 -16.22
N ALA A 726 19.48 19.39 -15.67
CA ALA A 726 20.61 18.78 -16.35
C ALA A 726 20.39 17.26 -16.41
N LEU A 727 20.29 16.69 -17.63
CA LEU A 727 20.11 15.26 -17.85
C LEU A 727 21.35 14.68 -18.55
N VAL A 728 21.95 13.67 -17.92
CA VAL A 728 23.11 12.94 -18.42
C VAL A 728 22.72 11.49 -18.66
N VAL A 729 23.08 10.95 -19.82
CA VAL A 729 22.91 9.54 -20.20
C VAL A 729 24.28 8.97 -20.50
N ILE A 730 24.69 7.98 -19.71
CA ILE A 730 25.99 7.32 -19.81
C ILE A 730 25.77 5.95 -20.43
N ASP A 731 26.44 5.65 -21.53
CA ASP A 731 26.52 4.32 -22.11
C ASP A 731 27.90 3.73 -21.82
N LYS A 732 27.95 2.72 -20.94
CA LYS A 732 29.22 2.07 -20.57
C LYS A 732 29.75 1.12 -21.65
N THR A 733 28.93 0.69 -22.61
CA THR A 733 29.39 -0.19 -23.71
C THR A 733 30.20 0.64 -24.68
N GLU A 734 29.62 1.76 -25.11
CA GLU A 734 30.21 2.67 -26.09
C GLU A 734 31.21 3.65 -25.46
N LYS A 735 31.30 3.68 -24.12
CA LYS A 735 32.06 4.67 -23.33
C LYS A 735 31.71 6.11 -23.74
N THR A 736 30.42 6.38 -23.91
CA THR A 736 29.90 7.71 -24.29
C THR A 736 29.03 8.32 -23.21
N LEU A 737 29.16 9.63 -23.03
CA LEU A 737 28.30 10.48 -22.23
C LEU A 737 27.50 11.38 -23.17
N GLU A 738 26.17 11.32 -23.06
CA GLU A 738 25.24 12.21 -23.74
C GLU A 738 24.61 13.16 -22.72
N PHE A 739 24.50 14.45 -23.06
CA PHE A 739 23.98 15.50 -22.19
C PHE A 739 22.97 16.36 -22.93
N SER A 740 21.84 16.64 -22.26
CA SER A 740 20.89 17.67 -22.68
C SER A 740 20.35 18.38 -21.45
N SER A 741 20.02 19.66 -21.58
CA SER A 741 19.60 20.47 -20.43
C SER A 741 18.66 21.61 -20.80
N ALA A 742 17.79 21.94 -19.86
CA ALA A 742 17.13 23.23 -19.75
C ALA A 742 17.87 24.08 -18.70
N LEU A 743 18.49 25.19 -19.14
CA LEU A 743 19.14 26.25 -18.35
C LEU A 743 20.36 25.88 -17.49
N ARG A 744 20.57 24.62 -17.12
CA ARG A 744 21.63 24.21 -16.17
C ARG A 744 22.88 23.65 -16.87
N PRO A 745 24.08 24.19 -16.61
CA PRO A 745 25.29 23.67 -17.26
C PRO A 745 25.73 22.34 -16.65
N MET A 746 26.49 21.57 -17.41
CA MET A 746 27.32 20.49 -16.91
C MET A 746 28.79 20.91 -16.97
N TYR A 747 29.54 20.61 -15.91
CA TYR A 747 30.99 20.78 -15.88
C TYR A 747 31.67 19.44 -16.06
N LEU A 748 32.44 19.29 -17.13
CA LEU A 748 33.10 18.05 -17.53
C LEU A 748 34.62 18.23 -17.48
N PHE A 749 35.30 17.30 -16.83
CA PHE A 749 36.76 17.16 -16.89
C PHE A 749 37.07 15.92 -17.73
N ASN A 750 37.55 16.14 -18.94
CA ASN A 750 37.80 15.09 -19.94
C ASN A 750 39.23 15.19 -20.46
N GLY A 751 40.04 14.15 -20.24
CA GLY A 751 41.44 14.13 -20.64
C GLY A 751 42.27 15.26 -20.00
N GLY A 752 41.95 15.66 -18.78
CA GLY A 752 42.60 16.77 -18.06
C GLY A 752 42.10 18.17 -18.44
N ASN A 753 41.22 18.32 -19.43
CA ASN A 753 40.66 19.61 -19.83
C ASN A 753 39.30 19.85 -19.16
N PHE A 754 39.09 21.08 -18.67
CA PHE A 754 37.80 21.54 -18.17
C PHE A 754 36.92 22.06 -19.32
N ILE A 755 35.72 21.50 -19.45
CA ILE A 755 34.72 21.84 -20.46
C ILE A 755 33.41 22.21 -19.77
N GLU A 756 32.94 23.45 -19.99
CA GLU A 756 31.60 23.87 -19.59
C GLU A 756 30.62 23.61 -20.74
N VAL A 757 29.72 22.65 -20.54
CA VAL A 757 28.65 22.35 -21.49
C VAL A 757 27.41 23.13 -21.06
N LYS A 758 27.09 24.19 -21.80
CA LYS A 758 25.93 25.05 -21.50
C LYS A 758 24.64 24.34 -21.88
N GLY A 759 23.61 24.46 -21.03
CA GLY A 759 22.26 24.03 -21.36
C GLY A 759 21.55 24.99 -22.32
N ASP A 760 20.47 24.51 -22.94
CA ASP A 760 19.64 25.34 -23.81
C ASP A 760 18.95 26.43 -22.97
N LYS A 761 18.82 27.64 -23.53
CA LYS A 761 18.15 28.78 -22.87
C LYS A 761 16.62 28.65 -22.86
N THR A 762 16.11 27.44 -22.95
CA THR A 762 14.68 27.13 -22.95
C THR A 762 14.38 26.39 -21.64
N PRO A 763 13.65 27.00 -20.70
CA PRO A 763 13.20 26.29 -19.50
C PRO A 763 12.27 25.14 -19.88
N ILE A 764 12.18 24.14 -19.00
CA ILE A 764 10.99 23.30 -19.02
C ILE A 764 9.88 24.14 -18.39
N THR A 765 8.87 24.41 -19.22
CA THR A 765 7.78 25.39 -19.09
C THR A 765 8.08 26.84 -19.47
N SER A 766 7.30 27.29 -20.46
CA SER A 766 7.05 28.68 -20.81
C SER A 766 5.83 28.72 -21.76
N SER A 767 4.92 29.66 -21.52
CA SER A 767 3.94 30.11 -22.52
C SER A 767 4.69 31.00 -23.50
N ILE A 768 5.39 30.39 -24.46
CA ILE A 768 5.81 31.15 -25.65
C ILE A 768 4.62 31.08 -26.58
N SER A 769 3.90 32.21 -26.63
CA SER A 769 3.08 32.63 -27.75
C SER A 769 3.91 32.56 -29.05
N GLY A 770 3.94 31.38 -29.68
CA GLY A 770 4.67 31.17 -30.91
C GLY A 770 4.83 29.69 -31.25
N THR A 771 4.63 29.36 -32.51
CA THR A 771 4.72 28.04 -33.16
C THR A 771 6.10 27.36 -33.12
N SER A 772 7.03 27.82 -32.28
CA SER A 772 8.36 27.20 -32.14
C SER A 772 8.32 26.01 -31.17
N ILE A 773 8.51 24.81 -31.71
CA ILE A 773 8.79 23.59 -30.93
C ILE A 773 10.04 23.86 -30.10
N ALA A 774 9.95 23.70 -28.77
CA ALA A 774 11.12 23.80 -27.89
C ALA A 774 12.22 22.85 -28.40
N SER A 775 13.33 23.40 -28.87
CA SER A 775 14.47 22.62 -29.35
C SER A 775 15.45 22.41 -28.21
N PHE A 776 15.58 21.17 -27.75
CA PHE A 776 16.66 20.73 -26.88
C PHE A 776 17.76 20.08 -27.71
N THR A 777 19.01 20.37 -27.39
CA THR A 777 20.19 19.86 -28.09
C THR A 777 20.88 18.76 -27.29
N ASN A 778 21.43 17.76 -28.01
CA ASN A 778 22.24 16.71 -27.40
C ASN A 778 23.71 17.02 -27.63
N HIS A 779 24.50 16.97 -26.57
CA HIS A 779 25.95 16.97 -26.62
C HIS A 779 26.47 15.57 -26.33
N ARG A 780 27.37 15.04 -27.15
CA ARG A 780 27.96 13.71 -26.98
C ARG A 780 29.47 13.83 -26.81
N TYR A 781 29.99 13.16 -25.79
CA TYR A 781 31.42 13.06 -25.48
C TYR A 781 31.80 11.61 -25.25
N SER A 782 33.01 11.20 -25.64
CA SER A 782 33.61 9.96 -25.16
C SER A 782 34.30 10.22 -23.82
N PHE A 783 34.31 9.23 -22.92
CA PHE A 783 34.99 9.34 -21.63
C PHE A 783 36.02 8.23 -21.44
N ASN A 784 37.10 8.56 -20.74
CA ASN A 784 38.14 7.63 -20.32
C ASN A 784 38.11 7.43 -18.81
N GLU A 785 38.92 6.50 -18.33
CA GLU A 785 39.12 6.30 -16.90
C GLU A 785 39.74 7.54 -16.25
N GLY A 786 39.22 7.94 -15.09
CA GLY A 786 39.62 9.14 -14.35
C GLY A 786 38.86 10.42 -14.71
N ASP A 787 38.17 10.46 -15.86
CA ASP A 787 37.31 11.57 -16.25
C ASP A 787 36.13 11.72 -15.28
N LEU A 788 35.62 12.95 -15.12
CA LEU A 788 34.52 13.22 -14.19
C LEU A 788 33.62 14.34 -14.67
N PHE A 789 32.39 14.38 -14.17
CA PHE A 789 31.46 15.47 -14.42
C PHE A 789 30.68 15.88 -13.17
N TYR A 790 30.19 17.12 -13.20
CA TYR A 790 29.28 17.68 -12.20
C TYR A 790 28.03 18.26 -12.86
N ILE A 791 26.87 17.98 -12.25
CA ILE A 791 25.58 18.63 -12.54
C ILE A 791 24.97 19.14 -11.23
N PHE A 792 24.31 20.30 -11.25
CA PHE A 792 23.92 21.02 -10.04
C PHE A 792 22.77 22.01 -10.26
N SER A 793 22.06 22.38 -9.19
CA SER A 793 21.06 23.46 -9.11
C SER A 793 21.69 24.81 -8.73
N ASP A 794 20.93 25.91 -8.69
CA ASP A 794 21.48 27.24 -8.34
C ASP A 794 21.80 27.44 -6.86
N GLY A 795 21.30 26.59 -5.95
CA GLY A 795 21.43 26.84 -4.51
C GLY A 795 22.83 27.22 -4.04
N ILE A 796 23.88 26.58 -4.56
CA ILE A 796 25.26 26.92 -4.18
C ILE A 796 25.73 28.25 -4.77
N ILE A 797 25.36 28.59 -6.00
CA ILE A 797 25.82 29.82 -6.69
C ILE A 797 25.05 31.06 -6.20
N ASP A 798 23.80 30.89 -5.78
CA ASP A 798 22.93 31.96 -5.31
C ASP A 798 22.96 32.20 -3.81
N GLN A 799 23.65 31.34 -3.05
CA GLN A 799 23.82 31.50 -1.61
C GLN A 799 24.53 32.82 -1.25
N PHE A 800 23.86 33.63 -0.43
CA PHE A 800 24.44 34.82 0.19
C PHE A 800 25.36 34.45 1.36
N GLY A 801 26.47 35.16 1.49
CA GLY A 801 27.48 34.83 2.48
C GLY A 801 28.73 35.71 2.49
N GLY A 802 29.70 35.28 3.28
CA GLY A 802 30.96 35.97 3.52
C GLY A 802 30.81 37.27 4.32
N LYS A 803 31.94 37.97 4.52
CA LYS A 803 32.01 39.17 5.38
C LYS A 803 31.12 40.35 4.95
N VAL A 804 30.63 40.35 3.71
CA VAL A 804 29.92 41.48 3.09
C VAL A 804 28.54 41.04 2.56
N GLY A 805 28.11 39.79 2.81
CA GLY A 805 26.81 39.28 2.35
C GLY A 805 26.65 39.28 0.83
N LYS A 806 27.61 38.72 0.08
CA LYS A 806 27.54 38.61 -1.39
C LYS A 806 27.10 37.20 -1.80
N LYS A 807 26.62 37.04 -3.04
CA LYS A 807 26.39 35.71 -3.63
C LYS A 807 27.71 34.96 -3.83
N PHE A 808 27.68 33.62 -3.76
CA PHE A 808 28.84 32.77 -4.00
C PHE A 808 29.35 32.87 -5.44
N LEU A 809 28.42 32.96 -6.40
CA LEU A 809 28.63 33.10 -7.84
C LEU A 809 29.32 31.91 -8.52
N THR A 810 28.98 31.72 -9.80
CA THR A 810 29.50 30.65 -10.66
C THR A 810 31.03 30.61 -10.74
N LYS A 811 31.70 31.78 -10.74
CA LYS A 811 33.16 31.88 -10.87
C LYS A 811 33.88 31.13 -9.74
N ARG A 812 33.41 31.28 -8.50
CA ARG A 812 34.03 30.63 -7.34
C ARG A 812 33.73 29.16 -7.30
N PHE A 813 32.51 28.78 -7.67
CA PHE A 813 32.16 27.37 -7.73
C PHE A 813 33.00 26.60 -8.75
N LYS A 814 33.22 27.17 -9.95
CA LYS A 814 34.17 26.60 -10.94
C LYS A 814 35.57 26.46 -10.38
N GLN A 815 36.08 27.50 -9.71
CA GLN A 815 37.42 27.46 -9.12
C GLN A 815 37.53 26.37 -8.04
N LEU A 816 36.53 26.28 -7.15
CA LEU A 816 36.47 25.24 -6.12
C LEU A 816 36.49 23.84 -6.74
N LEU A 817 35.64 23.58 -7.74
CA LEU A 817 35.60 22.29 -8.43
C LEU A 817 36.93 21.98 -9.15
N PHE A 818 37.58 22.98 -9.72
CA PHE A 818 38.91 22.83 -10.32
C PHE A 818 39.98 22.46 -9.28
N GLU A 819 39.97 23.06 -8.10
CA GLU A 819 40.94 22.77 -7.04
C GLU A 819 40.76 21.37 -6.44
N ILE A 820 39.52 20.91 -6.28
CA ILE A 820 39.21 19.62 -5.62
C ILE A 820 39.14 18.44 -6.58
N ASN A 821 39.16 18.66 -7.90
CA ASN A 821 39.01 17.60 -8.91
C ASN A 821 39.96 16.39 -8.73
N PRO A 822 41.21 16.52 -8.20
CA PRO A 822 42.09 15.36 -8.01
C PRO A 822 41.69 14.45 -6.84
N LEU A 823 40.86 14.93 -5.91
CA LEU A 823 40.47 14.22 -4.68
C LEU A 823 39.37 13.18 -4.93
N SER A 824 39.16 12.24 -4.00
CA SER A 824 38.06 11.28 -4.11
C SER A 824 36.69 11.97 -4.09
N MET A 825 35.66 11.40 -4.73
CA MET A 825 34.32 12.03 -4.76
C MET A 825 33.72 12.22 -3.36
N LYS A 826 34.10 11.37 -2.41
CA LYS A 826 33.70 11.54 -1.00
C LYS A 826 34.34 12.79 -0.38
N GLU A 827 35.64 12.98 -0.54
CA GLU A 827 36.35 14.17 -0.03
C GLU A 827 35.85 15.45 -0.70
N GLN A 828 35.62 15.40 -2.02
CA GLN A 828 35.06 16.52 -2.76
C GLN A 828 33.71 16.95 -2.20
N LYS A 829 32.80 15.99 -1.92
CA LYS A 829 31.50 16.27 -1.30
C LYS A 829 31.67 17.03 0.03
N ASP A 830 32.56 16.55 0.89
CA ASP A 830 32.78 17.12 2.21
C ASP A 830 33.38 18.53 2.12
N ILE A 831 34.28 18.77 1.16
CA ILE A 831 34.86 20.09 0.90
C ILE A 831 33.81 21.05 0.34
N ILE A 832 32.98 20.63 -0.63
CA ILE A 832 31.90 21.45 -1.17
C ILE A 832 30.91 21.85 -0.07
N LYS A 833 30.51 20.88 0.77
CA LYS A 833 29.60 21.15 1.90
C LYS A 833 30.24 22.13 2.88
N ARG A 834 31.51 21.94 3.24
CA ARG A 834 32.22 22.84 4.15
C ARG A 834 32.34 24.24 3.58
N ALA A 835 32.73 24.37 2.32
CA ALA A 835 32.83 25.67 1.64
C ALA A 835 31.47 26.39 1.58
N PHE A 836 30.38 25.65 1.37
CA PHE A 836 29.02 26.18 1.44
C PHE A 836 28.66 26.67 2.85
N ASP A 837 28.88 25.84 3.87
CA ASP A 837 28.58 26.18 5.28
C ASP A 837 29.41 27.38 5.77
N GLU A 838 30.69 27.42 5.44
CA GLU A 838 31.61 28.54 5.76
C GLU A 838 31.23 29.83 5.03
N TRP A 839 30.82 29.72 3.76
CA TRP A 839 30.35 30.88 3.01
C TRP A 839 29.05 31.42 3.59
N LYS A 840 28.07 30.55 3.81
CA LYS A 840 26.76 30.89 4.37
C LYS A 840 26.90 31.55 5.74
N GLY A 841 27.72 31.01 6.65
CA GLY A 841 27.87 31.55 8.00
C GLY A 841 26.52 31.69 8.72
N GLU A 842 26.23 32.90 9.22
CA GLU A 842 24.96 33.25 9.90
C GLU A 842 23.81 33.58 8.94
N TYR A 843 24.06 33.62 7.62
CA TYR A 843 22.99 33.87 6.66
C TYR A 843 22.09 32.65 6.50
N GLU A 844 20.81 32.87 6.24
CA GLU A 844 19.89 31.78 5.93
C GLU A 844 20.21 31.16 4.57
N GLN A 845 19.84 29.89 4.41
CA GLN A 845 19.92 29.22 3.13
C GLN A 845 18.88 29.83 2.18
N VAL A 846 19.33 30.28 1.01
CA VAL A 846 18.49 31.08 0.09
C VAL A 846 17.58 30.19 -0.75
N ASP A 847 18.13 29.05 -1.20
CA ASP A 847 17.45 28.08 -2.05
C ASP A 847 17.89 26.65 -1.75
N ASP A 848 17.19 25.68 -2.33
CA ASP A 848 17.58 24.27 -2.28
C ASP A 848 18.93 24.03 -2.98
N LEU A 849 19.76 23.15 -2.42
CA LEU A 849 21.07 22.85 -2.99
C LEU A 849 21.14 21.38 -3.42
N LEU A 850 21.44 21.17 -4.69
CA LEU A 850 21.71 19.87 -5.29
C LEU A 850 23.00 19.92 -6.10
N VAL A 851 23.94 19.02 -5.79
CA VAL A 851 25.17 18.78 -6.57
C VAL A 851 25.40 17.29 -6.70
N ILE A 852 25.60 16.81 -7.92
CA ILE A 852 25.94 15.42 -8.24
C ILE A 852 27.30 15.41 -8.93
N GLY A 853 28.23 14.62 -8.40
CA GLY A 853 29.56 14.41 -8.97
C GLY A 853 29.83 12.93 -9.21
N ILE A 854 30.34 12.59 -10.40
CA ILE A 854 30.65 11.21 -10.79
C ILE A 854 32.00 11.16 -11.48
N ARG A 855 32.87 10.25 -11.04
CA ARG A 855 34.12 9.90 -11.71
C ARG A 855 33.98 8.54 -12.39
N PHE A 856 34.46 8.45 -13.62
CA PHE A 856 34.49 7.21 -14.37
C PHE A 856 35.72 6.39 -13.99
N ASN A 857 35.52 5.36 -13.18
CA ASN A 857 36.57 4.39 -12.84
C ASN A 857 36.07 2.96 -13.08
N GLU A 858 36.97 2.02 -13.38
CA GLU A 858 36.61 0.60 -13.38
C GLU A 858 36.44 0.10 -11.94
N PRO A 859 35.43 -0.74 -11.65
CA PRO A 859 35.23 -1.27 -10.31
C PRO A 859 36.49 -2.06 -9.90
N MET A 860 37.09 -1.72 -8.75
CA MET A 860 38.10 -2.58 -8.15
C MET A 860 37.48 -3.97 -7.96
N ASN A 861 38.04 -4.98 -8.62
CA ASN A 861 37.74 -6.38 -8.34
C ASN A 861 38.15 -6.65 -6.89
N PHE A 862 37.19 -6.60 -5.97
CA PHE A 862 37.35 -7.02 -4.58
C PHE A 862 36.96 -8.48 -4.41
#